data_AF-A0A1R0YAL7-F1
#
_entry.id   AF-A0A1R0YAL7-F1
#
_cell.length_a   1.000
_cell.length_b   1.000
_cell.length_c   1.000
_cell.angle_alpha   90.00
_cell.angle_beta   90.00
_cell.angle_gamma   90.00
#
_symmetry.space_group_name_H-M   'P 1'
#
loop_
_entity.id
_entity.type
_entity.pdbx_description
1 polymer ?
#
loop_
_entity_poly.entity_id
_entity_poly.type
_entity_poly.pdbx_seq_one_letter_code
_entity_poly.pdbx_strand_id
1 'polypeptide(L)'
;MIKSTRTAAMTVLMLLLFLLPVTSIYAEENLLQNPGFEEGGEDAPSNWTKDMWISGDNSGILSIQSDEVHSGSKAAVIENIEPNHLKWVQTIKATPDSYYKISGWIKVVSTAGEGMGANILAVGVGGGYPSVTDTAGEWQYLEYIGQTGPKQKEFGIGASLGGYSSLIQGKAYFDDLSVEKLDAAPEGANVISLDSAAVSQDAGDKKADAPHKVSPTKMLLISALFSVFFAVLYTKVFRSEKLMKQPENVYSKWLSIAIGIAFILRIWIGLTAQGYQNDMNTFIAWGQRMVDLGPGKFYEEGYFADYPPGYLYILSLLSLIRGVFGFAHGSGGENLLFKLPAIISDLVLGYFIYQMSRKKLGTGIAFGLTLLFLFNPAVLVNSAAWGQADSFFLIFLLLSIHGAANKKFVQSAIMFALATLIKPQALIFTPVLMFAFYHHRAWKQLGFGALYGLGIFGLLAAPFFWNNGGLVGLINLYKSTLSSYPYSSVNAFNLYALTDPMWSSLDLTWLGITYRVWGFIFILVAVAVAAFFSFKKDRLDLSKSYFIGMALIVVVFVLGTKMHERYMFPAVILCMFTYIASRDRRFLSLFLGFSLTQYINVAYTLTHLNAGVNPGADGIVLVTSIANLTLLLYMLYIGYDVYVRGGVQPLPAPPTLEEKYEEDLKIVKQIKPQQRGGRLNDEV
;
A
#
# COMPACT_ATOMS: atom_id res chain seq x y z
N MET A 1 12.49 81.20 -9.43
CA MET A 1 11.09 80.77 -9.18
C MET A 1 10.84 79.27 -9.40
N ILE A 2 11.84 78.38 -9.23
CA ILE A 2 11.67 76.90 -9.41
C ILE A 2 12.25 76.11 -8.20
N LYS A 3 12.62 76.77 -7.10
CA LYS A 3 13.19 76.12 -5.90
C LYS A 3 12.27 76.03 -4.67
N SER A 4 11.10 76.69 -4.65
CA SER A 4 10.19 76.63 -3.48
C SER A 4 8.97 75.72 -3.64
N THR A 5 8.74 75.14 -4.82
CA THR A 5 7.61 74.20 -5.05
C THR A 5 7.95 72.74 -4.73
N ARG A 6 9.23 72.33 -4.79
CA ARG A 6 9.67 70.98 -4.39
C ARG A 6 9.68 70.76 -2.88
N THR A 7 10.05 71.78 -2.11
CA THR A 7 10.07 71.69 -0.64
C THR A 7 8.65 71.67 -0.07
N ALA A 8 7.74 72.48 -0.62
CA ALA A 8 6.33 72.47 -0.21
C ALA A 8 5.63 71.14 -0.57
N ALA A 9 5.94 70.53 -1.73
CA ALA A 9 5.38 69.24 -2.12
C ALA A 9 5.93 68.08 -1.25
N MET A 10 7.20 68.09 -0.85
CA MET A 10 7.76 67.09 0.08
C MET A 10 7.23 67.24 1.51
N THR A 11 7.02 68.46 2.00
CA THR A 11 6.46 68.69 3.34
C THR A 11 4.97 68.33 3.41
N VAL A 12 4.20 68.58 2.35
CA VAL A 12 2.78 68.15 2.25
C VAL A 12 2.67 66.64 2.10
N LEU A 13 3.58 65.97 1.36
CA LEU A 13 3.62 64.51 1.26
C LEU A 13 4.04 63.83 2.58
N MET A 14 4.97 64.45 3.34
CA MET A 14 5.34 63.97 4.69
C MET A 14 4.26 64.23 5.73
N LEU A 15 3.53 65.36 5.66
CA LEU A 15 2.40 65.64 6.57
C LEU A 15 1.15 64.78 6.25
N LEU A 16 0.94 64.40 4.98
CA LEU A 16 -0.11 63.45 4.58
C LEU A 16 0.22 62.01 5.02
N LEU A 17 1.50 61.67 5.21
CA LEU A 17 1.92 60.38 5.79
C LEU A 17 1.74 60.30 7.32
N PHE A 18 1.53 61.42 8.01
CA PHE A 18 1.24 61.46 9.46
C PHE A 18 -0.24 61.68 9.80
N LEU A 19 -1.13 61.82 8.80
CA LEU A 19 -2.57 62.05 8.97
C LEU A 19 -3.45 60.91 8.44
N LEU A 20 -2.85 59.79 8.03
CA LEU A 20 -3.63 58.55 7.92
C LEU A 20 -3.95 58.09 9.34
N PRO A 21 -5.22 57.81 9.66
CA PRO A 21 -5.53 57.15 10.91
C PRO A 21 -4.80 55.82 10.86
N VAL A 22 -3.75 55.68 11.67
CA VAL A 22 -3.37 54.37 12.17
C VAL A 22 -4.60 53.93 12.92
N THR A 23 -5.46 53.18 12.22
CA THR A 23 -6.41 52.33 12.89
C THR A 23 -5.53 51.40 13.70
N SER A 24 -5.41 51.71 14.99
CA SER A 24 -5.03 50.74 15.99
C SER A 24 -6.09 49.65 15.91
N ILE A 25 -5.88 48.71 14.99
CA ILE A 25 -6.45 47.39 15.10
C ILE A 25 -5.88 46.89 16.40
N TYR A 26 -6.76 46.74 17.40
CA TYR A 26 -6.42 46.10 18.66
C TYR A 26 -5.67 44.81 18.33
N ALA A 27 -4.38 44.74 18.67
CA ALA A 27 -3.69 43.46 18.71
C ALA A 27 -4.35 42.68 19.85
N GLU A 28 -5.13 41.66 19.51
CA GLU A 28 -5.48 40.66 20.51
C GLU A 28 -4.18 40.07 21.07
N GLU A 29 -4.19 39.83 22.38
CA GLU A 29 -3.08 39.27 23.16
C GLU A 29 -2.58 37.98 22.50
N ASN A 30 -1.26 37.82 22.37
CA ASN A 30 -0.66 36.60 21.82
C ASN A 30 -1.18 35.38 22.59
N LEU A 31 -1.78 34.44 21.88
CA LEU A 31 -2.41 33.27 22.49
C LEU A 31 -1.38 32.26 23.00
N LEU A 32 -0.13 32.36 22.55
CA LEU A 32 0.98 31.58 23.06
C LEU A 32 1.42 32.10 24.43
N GLN A 33 1.61 31.17 25.37
CA GLN A 33 2.29 31.41 26.63
C GLN A 33 3.80 31.26 26.44
N ASN A 34 4.59 32.16 27.02
CA ASN A 34 6.05 32.17 26.91
C ASN A 34 6.56 32.14 25.44
N PRO A 35 6.15 33.11 24.59
CA PRO A 35 6.43 33.10 23.16
C PRO A 35 7.91 33.30 22.76
N GLY A 36 8.69 33.97 23.62
CA GLY A 36 10.15 34.15 23.47
C GLY A 36 10.98 33.14 24.28
N PHE A 37 10.36 32.10 24.86
CA PHE A 37 11.07 31.04 25.59
C PHE A 37 11.93 31.50 26.80
N GLU A 38 11.59 32.65 27.39
CA GLU A 38 12.32 33.29 28.50
C GLU A 38 12.14 32.55 29.84
N GLU A 39 10.95 31.99 30.05
CA GLU A 39 10.56 31.32 31.29
C GLU A 39 10.78 29.80 31.20
N GLY A 40 11.28 29.17 32.28
CA GLY A 40 11.46 27.71 32.37
C GLY A 40 12.83 27.29 32.90
N GLY A 41 13.02 25.98 33.04
CA GLY A 41 14.27 25.35 33.50
C GLY A 41 15.18 24.92 32.35
N GLU A 42 16.36 24.39 32.65
CA GLU A 42 17.36 23.95 31.64
C GLU A 42 16.81 22.88 30.69
N ASP A 43 15.85 22.06 31.14
CA ASP A 43 15.30 20.96 30.36
C ASP A 43 14.20 21.38 29.37
N ALA A 44 13.35 22.35 29.70
CA ALA A 44 12.26 22.81 28.84
C ALA A 44 11.74 24.21 29.23
N PRO A 45 11.38 25.06 28.25
CA PRO A 45 10.71 26.32 28.51
C PRO A 45 9.29 26.07 29.02
N SER A 46 8.83 26.91 29.96
CA SER A 46 7.49 26.84 30.55
C SER A 46 6.42 26.85 29.46
N ASN A 47 5.39 26.01 29.59
CA ASN A 47 4.23 25.87 28.69
C ASN A 47 4.52 25.29 27.28
N TRP A 48 5.72 24.80 27.02
CA TRP A 48 6.05 24.09 25.79
C TRP A 48 6.40 22.63 26.06
N THR A 49 6.03 21.75 25.14
CA THR A 49 6.28 20.31 25.23
C THR A 49 7.29 19.88 24.16
N LYS A 50 8.24 19.01 24.52
CA LYS A 50 9.14 18.36 23.56
C LYS A 50 8.38 17.30 22.77
N ASP A 51 8.56 17.29 21.45
CA ASP A 51 8.12 16.19 20.60
C ASP A 51 9.24 15.86 19.62
N MET A 52 9.73 14.63 19.71
CA MET A 52 10.90 14.14 18.99
C MET A 52 10.51 12.92 18.15
N TRP A 53 10.64 13.03 16.82
CA TRP A 53 10.34 11.91 15.91
C TRP A 53 11.28 10.71 16.12
N ILE A 54 12.59 10.96 16.11
CA ILE A 54 13.59 10.04 16.64
C ILE A 54 14.06 10.64 17.97
N SER A 55 13.92 9.87 19.05
CA SER A 55 14.24 10.30 20.41
C SER A 55 15.64 9.85 20.84
N GLY A 56 16.28 10.63 21.71
CA GLY A 56 17.56 10.31 22.33
C GLY A 56 18.68 11.30 21.96
N ASP A 57 19.60 11.54 22.89
CA ASP A 57 20.60 12.62 22.79
C ASP A 57 21.54 12.50 21.59
N ASN A 58 21.66 11.31 21.00
CA ASN A 58 22.46 11.06 19.79
C ASN A 58 21.71 11.35 18.48
N SER A 59 20.39 11.53 18.52
CA SER A 59 19.53 11.76 17.34
C SER A 59 19.15 13.23 17.14
N GLY A 60 19.17 14.00 18.23
CA GLY A 60 19.00 15.44 18.21
C GLY A 60 18.60 16.00 19.58
N ILE A 61 18.67 17.31 19.71
CA ILE A 61 18.61 18.04 20.98
C ILE A 61 17.60 19.19 20.85
N LEU A 62 16.68 19.25 21.82
CA LEU A 62 15.77 20.37 22.06
C LEU A 62 16.24 21.08 23.33
N SER A 63 16.70 22.33 23.20
CA SER A 63 17.28 23.11 24.30
C SER A 63 16.89 24.59 24.23
N ILE A 64 17.20 25.34 25.30
CA ILE A 64 17.11 26.80 25.34
C ILE A 64 18.52 27.36 25.53
N GLN A 65 18.90 28.35 24.73
CA GLN A 65 20.25 28.93 24.76
C GLN A 65 20.19 30.47 24.81
N SER A 66 21.29 31.09 25.25
CA SER A 66 21.44 32.56 25.40
C SER A 66 22.58 33.13 24.54
N ASP A 67 23.16 32.31 23.66
CA ASP A 67 24.25 32.67 22.75
C ASP A 67 23.75 33.45 21.52
N GLU A 68 22.60 33.04 20.97
CA GLU A 68 21.96 33.66 19.81
C GLU A 68 20.47 33.85 20.10
N VAL A 69 20.06 35.10 20.26
CA VAL A 69 18.68 35.50 20.61
C VAL A 69 18.21 36.60 19.67
N HIS A 70 16.92 36.61 19.33
CA HIS A 70 16.35 37.70 18.52
C HIS A 70 15.90 38.85 19.45
N SER A 71 15.21 38.51 20.54
CA SER A 71 14.86 39.44 21.60
C SER A 71 15.01 38.77 22.97
N GLY A 72 14.89 39.55 24.06
CA GLY A 72 15.03 39.00 25.41
C GLY A 72 16.42 38.47 25.75
N SER A 73 16.48 37.32 26.42
CA SER A 73 17.70 36.70 26.96
C SER A 73 17.86 35.22 26.58
N LYS A 74 16.86 34.61 25.95
CA LYS A 74 16.86 33.19 25.59
C LYS A 74 16.16 32.96 24.25
N ALA A 75 16.56 31.90 23.54
CA ALA A 75 15.86 31.42 22.35
C ALA A 75 15.77 29.89 22.36
N ALA A 76 14.73 29.36 21.71
CA ALA A 76 14.59 27.92 21.54
C ALA A 76 15.52 27.41 20.44
N VAL A 77 16.22 26.32 20.72
CA VAL A 77 17.19 25.71 19.81
C VAL A 77 16.78 24.28 19.53
N ILE A 78 16.80 23.95 18.24
CA ILE A 78 16.55 22.61 17.73
C ILE A 78 17.76 22.18 16.91
N GLU A 79 18.40 21.09 17.32
CA GLU A 79 19.55 20.51 16.64
C GLU A 79 19.27 19.05 16.30
N ASN A 80 19.07 18.78 15.01
CA ASN A 80 18.94 17.43 14.48
C ASN A 80 20.34 16.91 14.14
N ILE A 81 20.86 15.98 14.94
CA ILE A 81 22.20 15.38 14.75
C ILE A 81 22.19 14.42 13.56
N GLU A 82 21.05 13.79 13.28
CA GLU A 82 20.76 13.01 12.08
C GLU A 82 19.46 13.52 11.42
N PRO A 83 19.10 13.09 10.19
CA PRO A 83 17.82 13.48 9.59
C PRO A 83 16.64 13.15 10.52
N ASN A 84 16.02 14.20 11.08
CA ASN A 84 15.00 14.07 12.12
C ASN A 84 13.88 15.12 11.94
N HIS A 85 12.89 15.08 12.81
CA HIS A 85 11.80 16.05 12.92
C HIS A 85 11.53 16.31 14.41
N LEU A 86 12.22 17.32 14.94
CA LEU A 86 12.14 17.73 16.33
C LEU A 86 11.38 19.05 16.44
N LYS A 87 10.54 19.16 17.48
CA LYS A 87 9.69 20.33 17.66
C LYS A 87 9.35 20.64 19.11
N TRP A 88 9.20 21.93 19.38
CA TRP A 88 8.58 22.46 20.58
C TRP A 88 7.13 22.77 20.30
N VAL A 89 6.19 22.25 21.10
CA VAL A 89 4.76 22.35 20.83
C VAL A 89 3.99 22.97 21.99
N GLN A 90 3.02 23.83 21.65
CA GLN A 90 1.99 24.32 22.55
C GLN A 90 0.59 24.09 21.95
N THR A 91 -0.37 23.72 22.79
CA THR A 91 -1.78 23.57 22.39
C THR A 91 -2.54 24.86 22.67
N ILE A 92 -3.20 25.41 21.66
CA ILE A 92 -3.95 26.66 21.71
C ILE A 92 -5.45 26.36 21.64
N LYS A 93 -6.23 27.03 22.49
CA LYS A 93 -7.70 26.98 22.42
C LYS A 93 -8.17 27.76 21.18
N ALA A 94 -8.98 27.11 20.36
CA ALA A 94 -9.54 27.66 19.15
C ALA A 94 -11.02 28.03 19.27
N THR A 95 -11.39 29.09 18.56
CA THR A 95 -12.77 29.36 18.17
C THR A 95 -13.00 28.67 16.83
N PRO A 96 -14.04 27.84 16.65
CA PRO A 96 -14.35 27.22 15.36
C PRO A 96 -14.51 28.24 14.24
N ASP A 97 -14.23 27.84 13.00
CA ASP A 97 -14.34 28.66 11.77
C ASP A 97 -13.65 30.04 11.87
N SER A 98 -12.58 30.15 12.65
CA SER A 98 -11.86 31.41 12.87
C SER A 98 -10.46 31.39 12.27
N TYR A 99 -9.98 32.59 11.93
CA TYR A 99 -8.65 32.82 11.35
C TYR A 99 -7.64 33.19 12.43
N TYR A 100 -6.39 32.76 12.23
CA TYR A 100 -5.28 33.01 13.13
C TYR A 100 -4.05 33.41 12.31
N LYS A 101 -3.35 34.47 12.69
CA LYS A 101 -2.01 34.80 12.18
C LYS A 101 -1.00 34.05 13.04
N ILE A 102 -0.19 33.20 12.42
CA ILE A 102 0.90 32.48 13.05
C ILE A 102 2.22 33.06 12.53
N SER A 103 3.11 33.46 13.43
CA SER A 103 4.39 34.03 13.04
C SER A 103 5.48 33.82 14.08
N GLY A 104 6.72 34.18 13.72
CA GLY A 104 7.88 34.10 14.62
C GLY A 104 9.19 34.30 13.87
N TRP A 105 10.26 34.46 14.63
CA TRP A 105 11.61 34.65 14.11
C TRP A 105 12.39 33.34 14.12
N ILE A 106 13.08 33.08 13.01
CA ILE A 106 13.84 31.86 12.80
C ILE A 106 15.23 32.21 12.28
N LYS A 107 16.26 31.56 12.82
CA LYS A 107 17.63 31.64 12.31
C LYS A 107 18.18 30.24 12.09
N VAL A 108 18.54 29.93 10.85
CA VAL A 108 19.11 28.63 10.49
C VAL A 108 20.64 28.71 10.51
N VAL A 109 21.27 27.85 11.30
CA VAL A 109 22.73 27.77 11.42
C VAL A 109 23.30 26.87 10.34
N SER A 110 22.69 25.71 10.16
CA SER A 110 23.11 24.71 9.21
C SER A 110 21.95 23.77 8.91
N THR A 111 21.89 23.30 7.66
CA THR A 111 21.04 22.18 7.27
C THR A 111 21.80 21.26 6.32
N ALA A 112 21.44 19.97 6.33
CA ALA A 112 21.92 18.97 5.40
C ALA A 112 20.78 18.03 4.99
N GLY A 113 20.71 17.74 3.69
CA GLY A 113 19.65 16.93 3.07
C GLY A 113 18.60 17.77 2.35
N GLU A 114 17.58 17.11 1.79
CA GLU A 114 16.48 17.71 1.01
C GLU A 114 15.15 17.77 1.79
N GLY A 115 15.23 17.63 3.13
CA GLY A 115 14.07 17.68 4.01
C GLY A 115 13.50 19.09 4.20
N MET A 116 12.39 19.18 4.93
CA MET A 116 11.78 20.45 5.31
C MET A 116 12.69 21.15 6.32
N GLY A 117 13.06 22.39 6.04
CA GLY A 117 13.90 23.21 6.90
C GLY A 117 13.16 23.71 8.16
N ALA A 118 13.71 24.72 8.81
CA ALA A 118 13.11 25.33 9.99
C ALA A 118 11.74 25.97 9.65
N ASN A 119 10.74 25.78 10.50
CA ASN A 119 9.36 26.22 10.27
C ASN A 119 8.56 26.40 11.58
N ILE A 120 7.41 27.06 11.48
CA ILE A 120 6.41 27.18 12.56
C ILE A 120 5.21 26.31 12.18
N LEU A 121 5.21 25.05 12.61
CA LEU A 121 4.21 24.08 12.15
C LEU A 121 2.87 24.25 12.86
N ALA A 122 1.82 23.80 12.17
CA ALA A 122 0.57 23.38 12.79
C ALA A 122 0.57 21.87 13.00
N VAL A 123 0.38 21.42 14.23
CA VAL A 123 0.49 19.99 14.61
C VAL A 123 -0.59 19.18 13.91
N GLY A 124 -0.17 18.11 13.21
CA GLY A 124 -1.06 17.25 12.43
C GLY A 124 -1.38 17.78 11.04
N VAL A 125 -0.80 18.91 10.62
CA VAL A 125 -0.87 19.44 9.25
C VAL A 125 0.44 19.12 8.54
N GLY A 126 0.38 18.39 7.41
CA GLY A 126 1.56 17.84 6.74
C GLY A 126 2.44 18.85 5.98
N GLY A 127 2.02 20.12 5.87
CA GLY A 127 2.79 21.17 5.21
C GLY A 127 1.93 22.35 4.71
N GLY A 128 2.51 23.19 3.86
CA GLY A 128 1.86 24.37 3.29
C GLY A 128 2.20 25.68 3.99
N TYR A 129 2.75 25.62 5.21
CA TYR A 129 3.32 26.76 5.93
C TYR A 129 4.76 27.03 5.47
N PRO A 130 5.26 28.28 5.61
CA PRO A 130 6.63 28.62 5.21
C PRO A 130 7.69 27.77 5.92
N SER A 131 8.74 27.41 5.20
CA SER A 131 9.91 26.72 5.73
C SER A 131 11.17 27.25 5.05
N VAL A 132 12.27 27.34 5.80
CA VAL A 132 13.55 27.87 5.35
C VAL A 132 14.67 26.90 5.70
N THR A 133 15.52 26.58 4.72
CA THR A 133 16.70 25.73 4.91
C THR A 133 17.98 26.53 5.12
N ASP A 134 17.95 27.83 4.85
CA ASP A 134 19.06 28.75 5.04
C ASP A 134 18.51 30.18 5.23
N THR A 135 18.97 30.88 6.26
CA THR A 135 18.63 32.29 6.53
C THR A 135 19.83 33.22 6.32
N ALA A 136 20.89 32.73 5.67
CA ALA A 136 22.14 33.45 5.41
C ALA A 136 22.80 34.02 6.68
N GLY A 137 22.60 33.34 7.83
CA GLY A 137 23.17 33.73 9.13
C GLY A 137 22.38 34.83 9.87
N GLU A 138 21.30 35.33 9.31
CA GLU A 138 20.45 36.36 9.91
C GLU A 138 19.14 35.78 10.44
N TRP A 139 18.47 36.51 11.34
CA TRP A 139 17.11 36.20 11.77
C TRP A 139 16.11 36.55 10.67
N GLN A 140 15.24 35.61 10.33
CA GLN A 140 14.20 35.77 9.33
C GLN A 140 12.82 35.61 9.97
N TYR A 141 11.95 36.58 9.74
CA TYR A 141 10.57 36.53 10.17
C TYR A 141 9.74 35.68 9.19
N LEU A 142 9.04 34.68 9.71
CA LEU A 142 8.07 33.89 8.94
C LEU A 142 6.67 34.14 9.49
N GLU A 143 5.69 34.20 8.59
CA GLU A 143 4.28 34.31 8.95
C GLU A 143 3.37 33.57 7.96
N TYR A 144 2.21 33.12 8.45
CA TYR A 144 1.12 32.63 7.62
C TYR A 144 -0.23 32.75 8.35
N ILE A 145 -1.31 32.64 7.58
CA ILE A 145 -2.67 32.66 8.12
C ILE A 145 -3.20 31.22 8.19
N GLY A 146 -3.60 30.79 9.39
CA GLY A 146 -4.28 29.54 9.65
C GLY A 146 -5.80 29.72 9.80
N GLN A 147 -6.60 28.74 9.40
CA GLN A 147 -8.04 28.70 9.65
C GLN A 147 -8.42 27.41 10.37
N THR A 148 -9.21 27.55 11.43
CA THR A 148 -9.74 26.41 12.19
C THR A 148 -11.01 25.85 11.56
N GLY A 149 -11.22 24.54 11.70
CA GLY A 149 -12.41 23.86 11.17
C GLY A 149 -13.71 24.16 11.94
N PRO A 150 -14.88 23.76 11.42
CA PRO A 150 -16.20 24.13 11.93
C PRO A 150 -16.55 23.53 13.29
N LYS A 151 -15.80 22.53 13.74
CA LYS A 151 -15.94 21.92 15.07
C LYS A 151 -14.64 21.95 15.87
N GLN A 152 -13.59 22.57 15.34
CA GLN A 152 -12.28 22.58 15.96
C GLN A 152 -12.25 23.55 17.14
N LYS A 153 -11.92 23.03 18.33
CA LYS A 153 -11.86 23.80 19.58
C LYS A 153 -10.45 23.98 20.12
N GLU A 154 -9.46 23.33 19.50
CA GLU A 154 -8.04 23.47 19.81
C GLU A 154 -7.18 23.08 18.61
N PHE A 155 -5.95 23.58 18.58
CA PHE A 155 -4.92 23.20 17.61
C PHE A 155 -3.54 23.33 18.26
N GLY A 156 -2.57 22.54 17.78
CA GLY A 156 -1.18 22.65 18.22
C GLY A 156 -0.37 23.54 17.28
N ILE A 157 0.50 24.39 17.82
CA ILE A 157 1.51 25.17 17.08
C ILE A 157 2.88 24.86 17.65
N GLY A 158 3.91 24.82 16.79
CA GLY A 158 5.25 24.57 17.26
C GLY A 158 6.39 25.11 16.40
N ALA A 159 7.50 25.43 17.04
CA ALA A 159 8.79 25.62 16.39
C ALA A 159 9.35 24.25 15.99
N SER A 160 9.81 24.09 14.75
CA SER A 160 10.27 22.80 14.23
C SER A 160 11.41 22.90 13.24
N LEU A 161 12.29 21.90 13.30
CA LEU A 161 13.28 21.61 12.26
C LEU A 161 13.01 20.20 11.72
N GLY A 162 12.64 20.13 10.43
CA GLY A 162 12.11 18.93 9.80
C GLY A 162 10.59 18.97 9.61
N GLY A 163 10.07 17.92 8.98
CA GLY A 163 8.63 17.73 8.76
C GLY A 163 8.25 16.25 8.69
N TYR A 164 6.94 15.96 8.79
CA TYR A 164 6.43 14.60 8.64
C TYR A 164 6.78 14.05 7.25
N SER A 165 7.49 12.93 7.19
CA SER A 165 8.06 12.35 5.96
C SER A 165 9.04 13.26 5.19
N SER A 166 9.57 14.32 5.84
CA SER A 166 10.52 15.27 5.26
C SER A 166 11.58 15.65 6.31
N LEU A 167 12.35 14.65 6.72
CA LEU A 167 13.34 14.77 7.79
C LEU A 167 14.58 15.54 7.32
N ILE A 168 15.16 16.36 8.20
CA ILE A 168 16.35 17.14 7.90
C ILE A 168 17.35 17.05 9.05
N GLN A 169 18.64 17.09 8.73
CA GLN A 169 19.71 17.27 9.71
C GLN A 169 20.07 18.76 9.76
N GLY A 170 20.41 19.30 10.92
CA GLY A 170 20.77 20.72 11.03
C GLY A 170 20.56 21.33 12.40
N LYS A 171 20.81 22.63 12.51
CA LYS A 171 20.56 23.42 13.73
C LYS A 171 19.83 24.72 13.37
N ALA A 172 18.80 25.05 14.15
CA ALA A 172 18.04 26.29 14.00
C ALA A 172 17.60 26.87 15.36
N TYR A 173 17.54 28.19 15.41
CA TYR A 173 17.04 28.98 16.53
C TYR A 173 15.65 29.54 16.20
N PHE A 174 14.80 29.64 17.23
CA PHE A 174 13.42 30.12 17.16
C PHE A 174 13.16 31.08 18.31
N ASP A 175 12.50 32.19 18.02
CA ASP A 175 12.23 33.23 19.02
C ASP A 175 10.99 34.05 18.63
N ASP A 176 10.39 34.71 19.63
CA ASP A 176 9.24 35.62 19.48
C ASP A 176 8.08 35.04 18.64
N LEU A 177 7.64 33.82 18.95
CA LEU A 177 6.50 33.20 18.25
C LEU A 177 5.18 33.89 18.61
N SER A 178 4.28 34.05 17.63
CA SER A 178 2.97 34.66 17.85
C SER A 178 1.85 33.83 17.23
N VAL A 179 0.74 33.73 17.96
CA VAL A 179 -0.55 33.26 17.45
C VAL A 179 -1.60 34.28 17.84
N GLU A 180 -2.09 35.03 16.86
CA GLU A 180 -3.11 36.07 17.04
C GLU A 180 -4.37 35.66 16.31
N LYS A 181 -5.54 35.73 16.96
CA LYS A 181 -6.81 35.52 16.27
C LYS A 181 -7.14 36.76 15.43
N LEU A 182 -7.71 36.54 14.26
CA LEU A 182 -8.10 37.58 13.31
C LEU A 182 -9.62 37.60 13.14
N ASP A 183 -10.19 38.79 13.02
CA ASP A 183 -11.61 38.98 12.69
C ASP A 183 -11.96 38.46 11.29
N ALA A 184 -11.02 38.56 10.35
CA ALA A 184 -11.14 38.05 8.98
C ALA A 184 -9.76 37.78 8.36
N ALA A 185 -9.71 36.93 7.34
CA ALA A 185 -8.49 36.72 6.55
C ALA A 185 -8.15 37.99 5.73
N PRO A 186 -6.88 38.43 5.69
CA PRO A 186 -6.46 39.54 4.85
C PRO A 186 -6.71 39.26 3.35
N GLU A 187 -7.06 40.30 2.59
CA GLU A 187 -7.41 40.17 1.19
C GLU A 187 -6.22 39.64 0.36
N GLY A 188 -6.38 38.47 -0.27
CA GLY A 188 -5.33 37.79 -1.04
C GLY A 188 -4.35 36.94 -0.23
N ALA A 189 -4.53 36.79 1.09
CA ALA A 189 -3.68 35.92 1.91
C ALA A 189 -3.92 34.44 1.60
N ASN A 190 -2.83 33.66 1.55
CA ASN A 190 -2.89 32.20 1.45
C ASN A 190 -3.24 31.62 2.83
N VAL A 191 -4.43 31.02 2.97
CA VAL A 191 -4.94 30.48 4.23
C VAL A 191 -4.69 28.99 4.31
N ILE A 192 -4.14 28.54 5.43
CA ILE A 192 -3.79 27.14 5.71
C ILE A 192 -4.80 26.56 6.70
N SER A 193 -5.37 25.39 6.42
CA SER A 193 -6.24 24.72 7.39
C SER A 193 -5.41 24.23 8.59
N LEU A 194 -5.85 24.58 9.80
CA LEU A 194 -5.29 24.15 11.08
C LEU A 194 -5.98 22.90 11.63
N ASP A 195 -7.05 22.44 10.98
CA ASP A 195 -7.79 21.25 11.38
C ASP A 195 -7.10 20.01 10.79
N SER A 196 -6.38 19.25 11.60
CA SER A 196 -5.69 18.02 11.16
C SER A 196 -6.65 16.95 10.63
N ALA A 197 -7.90 16.92 11.10
CA ALA A 197 -8.94 16.03 10.59
C ALA A 197 -9.51 16.55 9.26
N ALA A 198 -9.62 17.87 9.10
CA ALA A 198 -9.95 18.48 7.82
C ALA A 198 -8.80 18.37 6.84
N VAL A 199 -7.51 18.49 7.19
CA VAL A 199 -6.39 18.26 6.25
C VAL A 199 -6.32 16.80 5.76
N SER A 200 -6.85 15.87 6.58
CA SER A 200 -7.13 14.48 6.16
C SER A 200 -8.33 14.36 5.19
N GLN A 201 -9.23 15.36 5.16
CA GLN A 201 -10.41 15.46 4.30
C GLN A 201 -10.29 16.51 3.15
N ASP A 202 -9.39 17.49 3.24
CA ASP A 202 -9.15 18.68 2.38
C ASP A 202 -7.93 18.50 1.47
N ALA A 203 -7.23 17.37 1.58
CA ALA A 203 -6.68 16.74 0.37
C ALA A 203 -7.78 16.50 -0.70
N GLY A 204 -9.06 16.63 -0.31
CA GLY A 204 -10.23 16.60 -1.19
C GLY A 204 -10.79 17.96 -1.66
N ASP A 205 -10.43 19.11 -1.07
CA ASP A 205 -11.21 20.36 -1.33
C ASP A 205 -10.43 21.70 -1.37
N LYS A 206 -9.11 21.69 -1.63
CA LYS A 206 -8.49 22.88 -2.27
C LYS A 206 -9.15 23.07 -3.64
N LYS A 207 -9.50 24.33 -4.00
CA LYS A 207 -9.72 24.72 -5.40
C LYS A 207 -8.57 24.12 -6.20
N ALA A 208 -8.94 23.16 -7.02
CA ALA A 208 -8.01 22.40 -7.81
C ALA A 208 -7.09 23.36 -8.57
N ASP A 209 -5.81 23.38 -8.22
CA ASP A 209 -4.86 23.05 -9.29
C ASP A 209 -5.42 21.76 -9.87
N ALA A 210 -5.89 21.83 -11.12
CA ALA A 210 -6.69 20.80 -11.79
C ALA A 210 -6.31 19.43 -11.21
N PRO A 211 -7.26 18.69 -10.59
CA PRO A 211 -6.96 17.53 -9.75
C PRO A 211 -5.90 16.76 -10.49
N HIS A 212 -4.75 16.46 -9.87
CA HIS A 212 -3.65 15.82 -10.57
C HIS A 212 -4.26 14.60 -11.26
N LYS A 213 -4.54 14.72 -12.56
CA LYS A 213 -5.53 13.84 -13.19
C LYS A 213 -4.78 12.54 -13.34
N VAL A 214 -4.97 11.65 -12.38
CA VAL A 214 -4.46 10.29 -12.44
C VAL A 214 -5.21 9.66 -13.60
N SER A 215 -4.62 9.79 -14.78
CA SER A 215 -5.25 9.35 -16.01
C SER A 215 -5.39 7.84 -15.94
N PRO A 216 -6.62 7.30 -15.89
CA PRO A 216 -6.81 5.86 -15.81
C PRO A 216 -6.46 5.18 -17.13
N THR A 217 -6.19 5.94 -18.20
CA THR A 217 -5.94 5.46 -19.55
C THR A 217 -4.86 4.39 -19.62
N LYS A 218 -3.71 4.58 -18.95
CA LYS A 218 -2.63 3.58 -18.97
C LYS A 218 -3.07 2.27 -18.30
N MET A 219 -3.71 2.38 -17.14
CA MET A 219 -4.21 1.24 -16.38
C MET A 219 -5.31 0.48 -17.15
N LEU A 220 -6.27 1.20 -17.74
CA LEU A 220 -7.35 0.61 -18.53
C LEU A 220 -6.80 -0.01 -19.82
N LEU A 221 -5.81 0.61 -20.47
CA LEU A 221 -5.14 0.06 -21.64
C LEU A 221 -4.43 -1.25 -21.31
N ILE A 222 -3.66 -1.30 -20.22
CA ILE A 222 -2.98 -2.53 -19.78
C ILE A 222 -4.01 -3.62 -19.44
N SER A 223 -5.11 -3.26 -18.79
CA SER A 223 -6.24 -4.17 -18.50
C SER A 223 -6.86 -4.74 -19.79
N ALA A 224 -7.08 -3.89 -20.80
CA ALA A 224 -7.59 -4.28 -22.10
C ALA A 224 -6.61 -5.19 -22.85
N LEU A 225 -5.32 -4.86 -22.87
CA LEU A 225 -4.28 -5.68 -23.49
C LEU A 225 -4.19 -7.06 -22.85
N PHE A 226 -4.23 -7.14 -21.51
CA PHE A 226 -4.24 -8.41 -20.81
C PHE A 226 -5.51 -9.22 -21.09
N SER A 227 -6.67 -8.56 -21.20
CA SER A 227 -7.93 -9.21 -21.57
C SER A 227 -7.90 -9.78 -22.99
N VAL A 228 -7.32 -9.05 -23.95
CA VAL A 228 -7.10 -9.54 -25.33
C VAL A 228 -6.11 -10.70 -25.33
N PHE A 229 -5.00 -10.58 -24.60
CA PHE A 229 -4.01 -11.65 -24.46
C PHE A 229 -4.64 -12.92 -23.89
N PHE A 230 -5.43 -12.79 -22.83
CA PHE A 230 -6.21 -13.88 -22.26
C PHE A 230 -7.17 -14.48 -23.28
N ALA A 231 -7.96 -13.65 -23.98
CA ALA A 231 -8.92 -14.10 -24.97
C ALA A 231 -8.24 -14.86 -26.13
N VAL A 232 -7.08 -14.39 -26.60
CA VAL A 232 -6.28 -15.08 -27.63
C VAL A 232 -5.79 -16.44 -27.13
N LEU A 233 -5.22 -16.49 -25.92
CA LEU A 233 -4.78 -17.77 -25.35
C LEU A 233 -5.95 -18.73 -25.16
N TYR A 234 -7.07 -18.25 -24.62
CA TYR A 234 -8.25 -19.06 -24.33
C TYR A 234 -8.97 -19.57 -25.59
N THR A 235 -9.17 -18.72 -26.59
CA THR A 235 -9.97 -19.06 -27.79
C THR A 235 -9.13 -19.69 -28.90
N LYS A 236 -7.87 -19.29 -29.07
CA LYS A 236 -7.02 -19.76 -30.17
C LYS A 236 -5.99 -20.78 -29.70
N VAL A 237 -5.22 -20.49 -28.64
CA VAL A 237 -4.06 -21.31 -28.28
C VAL A 237 -4.47 -22.60 -27.57
N PHE A 238 -5.32 -22.52 -26.55
CA PHE A 238 -5.84 -23.71 -25.85
C PHE A 238 -6.70 -24.62 -26.74
N ARG A 239 -7.15 -24.13 -27.90
CA ARG A 239 -7.92 -24.89 -28.89
C ARG A 239 -7.10 -25.29 -30.13
N SER A 240 -5.80 -25.00 -30.17
CA SER A 240 -4.95 -25.31 -31.32
C SER A 240 -4.21 -26.63 -31.11
N GLU A 241 -4.56 -27.68 -31.85
CA GLU A 241 -3.82 -28.95 -31.80
C GLU A 241 -2.32 -28.76 -32.07
N LYS A 242 -1.98 -27.93 -33.06
CA LYS A 242 -0.60 -27.61 -33.42
C LYS A 242 0.16 -27.02 -32.23
N LEU A 243 -0.43 -26.07 -31.50
CA LEU A 243 0.23 -25.42 -30.37
C LEU A 243 0.15 -26.23 -29.08
N MET A 244 -0.73 -27.23 -29.01
CA MET A 244 -0.99 -28.06 -27.83
C MET A 244 -0.24 -29.41 -27.82
N LYS A 245 0.14 -29.92 -28.99
CA LYS A 245 0.81 -31.22 -29.18
C LYS A 245 2.28 -31.08 -29.61
N GLN A 246 2.97 -30.03 -29.15
CA GLN A 246 4.41 -29.91 -29.40
C GLN A 246 5.21 -30.88 -28.51
N PRO A 247 6.39 -31.34 -28.94
CA PRO A 247 7.26 -32.17 -28.11
C PRO A 247 7.74 -31.43 -26.84
N GLU A 248 7.96 -32.14 -25.73
CA GLU A 248 8.32 -31.52 -24.44
C GLU A 248 9.61 -30.67 -24.50
N ASN A 249 10.58 -31.03 -25.34
CA ASN A 249 11.81 -30.27 -25.52
C ASN A 249 11.56 -28.88 -26.14
N VAL A 250 10.54 -28.74 -26.99
CA VAL A 250 10.12 -27.47 -27.58
C VAL A 250 9.53 -26.58 -26.49
N TYR A 251 8.59 -27.11 -25.68
CA TYR A 251 8.03 -26.36 -24.56
C TYR A 251 9.08 -25.98 -23.52
N SER A 252 10.07 -26.83 -23.27
CA SER A 252 11.15 -26.50 -22.34
C SER A 252 11.96 -25.30 -22.82
N LYS A 253 12.28 -25.24 -24.13
CA LYS A 253 12.92 -24.07 -24.74
C LYS A 253 12.03 -22.83 -24.66
N TRP A 254 10.75 -22.95 -25.02
CA TRP A 254 9.80 -21.84 -24.96
C TRP A 254 9.60 -21.33 -23.53
N LEU A 255 9.57 -22.22 -22.54
CA LEU A 255 9.49 -21.86 -21.13
C LEU A 255 10.72 -21.07 -20.69
N SER A 256 11.93 -21.51 -21.04
CA SER A 256 13.15 -20.76 -20.72
C SER A 256 13.15 -19.37 -21.35
N ILE A 257 12.71 -19.26 -22.62
CA ILE A 257 12.57 -17.98 -23.30
C ILE A 257 11.52 -17.10 -22.60
N ALA A 258 10.36 -17.66 -22.27
CA ALA A 258 9.28 -16.92 -21.60
C ALA A 258 9.69 -16.42 -20.22
N ILE A 259 10.38 -17.25 -19.42
CA ILE A 259 10.94 -16.86 -18.12
C ILE A 259 12.01 -15.77 -18.31
N GLY A 260 12.89 -15.90 -19.31
CA GLY A 260 13.90 -14.88 -19.62
C GLY A 260 13.27 -13.53 -19.97
N ILE A 261 12.26 -13.52 -20.85
CA ILE A 261 11.52 -12.30 -21.22
C ILE A 261 10.79 -11.74 -20.00
N ALA A 262 10.12 -12.58 -19.22
CA ALA A 262 9.39 -12.18 -18.02
C ALA A 262 10.32 -11.59 -16.94
N PHE A 263 11.55 -12.09 -16.85
CA PHE A 263 12.59 -11.57 -15.97
C PHE A 263 13.09 -10.20 -16.45
N ILE A 264 13.48 -10.09 -17.72
CA ILE A 264 13.94 -8.81 -18.31
C ILE A 264 12.88 -7.72 -18.15
N LEU A 265 11.61 -8.05 -18.42
CA LEU A 265 10.49 -7.13 -18.22
C LEU A 265 10.39 -6.65 -16.77
N ARG A 266 10.50 -7.57 -15.79
CA ARG A 266 10.46 -7.23 -14.37
C ARG A 266 11.66 -6.42 -13.91
N ILE A 267 12.86 -6.68 -14.43
CA ILE A 267 14.05 -5.86 -14.17
C ILE A 267 13.83 -4.44 -14.72
N TRP A 268 13.34 -4.32 -15.95
CA TRP A 268 13.04 -3.01 -16.55
C TRP A 268 11.99 -2.24 -15.75
N ILE A 269 10.90 -2.88 -15.34
CA ILE A 269 9.88 -2.27 -14.45
C ILE A 269 10.51 -1.92 -13.10
N GLY A 270 11.29 -2.81 -12.49
CA GLY A 270 11.90 -2.60 -11.19
C GLY A 270 12.88 -1.42 -11.16
N LEU A 271 13.57 -1.16 -12.26
CA LEU A 271 14.48 -0.02 -12.44
C LEU A 271 13.76 1.30 -12.74
N THR A 272 12.64 1.24 -13.47
CA THR A 272 11.95 2.45 -13.96
C THR A 272 10.78 2.90 -13.08
N ALA A 273 10.17 1.97 -12.35
CA ALA A 273 9.12 2.26 -11.40
C ALA A 273 9.74 2.57 -10.04
N GLN A 274 9.46 3.77 -9.54
CA GLN A 274 9.85 4.19 -8.20
C GLN A 274 9.28 3.29 -7.09
N GLY A 275 8.15 2.62 -7.33
CA GLY A 275 7.41 1.93 -6.28
C GLY A 275 6.75 2.91 -5.31
N TYR A 276 6.25 2.40 -4.19
CA TYR A 276 5.77 3.26 -3.10
C TYR A 276 6.91 3.48 -2.11
N GLN A 277 7.42 4.71 -2.06
CA GLN A 277 8.66 5.01 -1.33
C GLN A 277 8.57 4.71 0.16
N ASN A 278 7.41 4.88 0.79
CA ASN A 278 7.24 4.58 2.21
C ASN A 278 7.52 3.10 2.50
N ASP A 279 7.00 2.18 1.68
CA ASP A 279 7.27 0.74 1.84
C ASP A 279 8.73 0.40 1.52
N MET A 280 9.26 0.95 0.42
CA MET A 280 10.63 0.68 0.00
C MET A 280 11.66 1.15 1.04
N ASN A 281 11.51 2.38 1.54
CA ASN A 281 12.37 2.95 2.56
C ASN A 281 12.26 2.18 3.88
N THR A 282 11.06 1.71 4.22
CA THR A 282 10.85 0.85 5.39
C THR A 282 11.63 -0.46 5.27
N PHE A 283 11.58 -1.13 4.10
CA PHE A 283 12.35 -2.35 3.86
C PHE A 283 13.86 -2.12 3.91
N ILE A 284 14.34 -1.01 3.35
CA ILE A 284 15.76 -0.62 3.39
C ILE A 284 16.19 -0.35 4.83
N ALA A 285 15.41 0.45 5.58
CA ALA A 285 15.70 0.81 6.96
C ALA A 285 15.70 -0.41 7.89
N TRP A 286 14.73 -1.32 7.74
CA TRP A 286 14.72 -2.57 8.51
C TRP A 286 15.90 -3.47 8.20
N GLY A 287 16.25 -3.59 6.92
CA GLY A 287 17.44 -4.36 6.52
C GLY A 287 18.73 -3.77 7.09
N GLN A 288 18.88 -2.45 7.05
CA GLN A 288 20.04 -1.74 7.60
C GLN A 288 20.10 -1.89 9.12
N ARG A 289 18.98 -1.70 9.83
CA ARG A 289 18.89 -1.91 11.28
C ARG A 289 19.31 -3.32 11.69
N MET A 290 18.90 -4.33 10.92
CA MET A 290 19.32 -5.71 11.14
C MET A 290 20.84 -5.89 11.01
N VAL A 291 21.49 -5.18 10.07
CA VAL A 291 22.95 -5.21 9.90
C VAL A 291 23.65 -4.51 11.06
N ASP A 292 23.16 -3.35 11.47
CA ASP A 292 23.84 -2.50 12.45
C ASP A 292 23.68 -2.99 13.89
N LEU A 293 22.48 -3.47 14.25
CA LEU A 293 22.14 -3.82 15.63
C LEU A 293 21.98 -5.33 15.86
N GLY A 294 21.87 -6.11 14.79
CA GLY A 294 21.53 -7.53 14.85
C GLY A 294 20.08 -7.81 15.26
N PRO A 295 19.65 -9.09 15.22
CA PRO A 295 18.26 -9.47 15.49
C PRO A 295 17.84 -9.16 16.93
N GLY A 296 18.74 -9.30 17.90
CA GLY A 296 18.42 -9.16 19.33
C GLY A 296 17.98 -7.76 19.74
N LYS A 297 18.32 -6.73 18.97
CA LYS A 297 17.95 -5.32 19.22
C LYS A 297 16.94 -4.79 18.19
N PHE A 298 16.52 -5.63 17.24
CA PHE A 298 15.70 -5.17 16.12
C PHE A 298 14.35 -4.61 16.59
N TYR A 299 13.66 -5.31 17.51
CA TYR A 299 12.37 -4.92 18.06
C TYR A 299 12.46 -4.16 19.40
N GLU A 300 13.56 -3.44 19.65
CA GLU A 300 13.62 -2.52 20.80
C GLU A 300 12.46 -1.50 20.75
N GLU A 301 12.01 -1.10 21.93
CA GLU A 301 10.83 -0.24 22.10
C GLU A 301 10.98 1.11 21.37
N GLY A 302 9.88 1.61 20.81
CA GLY A 302 9.85 2.88 20.07
C GLY A 302 10.18 2.79 18.57
N TYR A 303 10.58 1.62 18.04
CA TYR A 303 10.83 1.44 16.61
C TYR A 303 9.65 0.80 15.87
N PHE A 304 9.22 1.41 14.76
CA PHE A 304 8.14 0.85 13.92
C PHE A 304 8.64 -0.36 13.13
N ALA A 305 8.11 -1.53 13.46
CA ALA A 305 8.28 -2.75 12.67
C ALA A 305 7.05 -3.65 12.80
N ASP A 306 6.33 -3.85 11.70
CA ASP A 306 5.12 -4.68 11.66
C ASP A 306 5.31 -5.99 10.87
N TYR A 307 6.52 -6.24 10.35
CA TYR A 307 6.91 -7.50 9.72
C TYR A 307 7.47 -8.51 10.74
N PRO A 308 7.10 -9.80 10.65
CA PRO A 308 7.72 -10.82 11.50
C PRO A 308 9.13 -11.22 11.02
N PRO A 309 9.89 -11.95 11.86
CA PRO A 309 11.31 -12.25 11.64
C PRO A 309 11.69 -12.85 10.28
N GLY A 310 10.81 -13.62 9.65
CA GLY A 310 11.15 -14.43 8.47
C GLY A 310 11.65 -13.60 7.29
N TYR A 311 11.00 -12.48 6.99
CA TYR A 311 11.40 -11.63 5.87
C TYR A 311 12.57 -10.69 6.24
N LEU A 312 12.76 -10.38 7.53
CA LEU A 312 13.84 -9.51 7.99
C LEU A 312 15.23 -10.07 7.71
N TYR A 313 15.40 -11.39 7.76
CA TYR A 313 16.64 -12.03 7.32
C TYR A 313 16.95 -11.77 5.84
N ILE A 314 15.93 -11.74 4.99
CA ILE A 314 16.09 -11.42 3.57
C ILE A 314 16.51 -9.95 3.42
N LEU A 315 15.83 -9.03 4.12
CA LEU A 315 16.18 -7.60 4.08
C LEU A 315 17.60 -7.32 4.58
N SER A 316 18.04 -8.03 5.62
CA SER A 316 19.41 -7.95 6.13
C SER A 316 20.44 -8.37 5.08
N LEU A 317 20.22 -9.51 4.40
CA LEU A 317 21.08 -9.96 3.32
C LEU A 317 21.15 -8.94 2.18
N LEU A 318 20.01 -8.35 1.79
CA LEU A 318 19.97 -7.32 0.75
C LEU A 318 20.72 -6.06 1.17
N SER A 319 20.68 -5.68 2.45
CA SER A 319 21.42 -4.53 2.97
C SER A 319 22.93 -4.76 3.00
N LEU A 320 23.37 -5.99 3.28
CA LEU A 320 24.79 -6.37 3.13
C LEU A 320 25.23 -6.27 1.66
N ILE A 321 24.42 -6.77 0.73
CA ILE A 321 24.70 -6.68 -0.72
C ILE A 321 24.76 -5.21 -1.16
N ARG A 322 23.81 -4.39 -0.71
CA ARG A 322 23.79 -2.94 -0.95
C ARG A 322 25.09 -2.28 -0.51
N GLY A 323 25.59 -2.61 0.69
CA GLY A 323 26.86 -2.11 1.21
C GLY A 323 28.07 -2.54 0.38
N VAL A 324 28.12 -3.79 -0.08
CA VAL A 324 29.21 -4.31 -0.93
C VAL A 324 29.28 -3.60 -2.28
N PHE A 325 28.13 -3.30 -2.90
CA PHE A 325 28.06 -2.63 -4.21
C PHE A 325 28.04 -1.10 -4.11
N GLY A 326 27.95 -0.53 -2.90
CA GLY A 326 27.94 0.91 -2.69
C GLY A 326 26.75 1.63 -3.33
N PHE A 327 25.57 1.00 -3.36
CA PHE A 327 24.39 1.64 -3.95
C PHE A 327 23.95 2.84 -3.10
N ALA A 328 23.81 4.00 -3.75
CA ALA A 328 23.28 5.20 -3.11
C ALA A 328 21.81 5.03 -2.74
N HIS A 329 21.39 5.69 -1.65
CA HIS A 329 20.00 5.68 -1.21
C HIS A 329 19.08 6.28 -2.28
N GLY A 330 17.93 5.65 -2.53
CA GLY A 330 16.96 6.04 -3.55
C GLY A 330 17.38 5.72 -4.99
N SER A 331 18.59 5.18 -5.21
CA SER A 331 19.05 4.81 -6.55
C SER A 331 18.20 3.70 -7.18
N GLY A 332 18.13 3.67 -8.51
CA GLY A 332 17.45 2.58 -9.23
C GLY A 332 18.03 1.20 -8.93
N GLY A 333 19.34 1.12 -8.66
CA GLY A 333 20.03 -0.11 -8.27
C GLY A 333 19.60 -0.63 -6.89
N GLU A 334 19.51 0.27 -5.90
CA GLU A 334 18.98 -0.04 -4.56
C GLU A 334 17.52 -0.49 -4.64
N ASN A 335 16.68 0.28 -5.34
CA ASN A 335 15.27 -0.05 -5.51
C ASN A 335 15.09 -1.42 -6.18
N LEU A 336 15.83 -1.71 -7.25
CA LEU A 336 15.78 -3.02 -7.90
C LEU A 336 16.20 -4.14 -6.94
N LEU A 337 17.30 -3.96 -6.19
CA LEU A 337 17.82 -4.96 -5.26
C LEU A 337 16.76 -5.40 -4.25
N PHE A 338 16.02 -4.45 -3.67
CA PHE A 338 14.96 -4.74 -2.70
C PHE A 338 13.68 -5.32 -3.32
N LYS A 339 13.48 -5.17 -4.64
CA LYS A 339 12.39 -5.79 -5.41
C LYS A 339 12.73 -7.21 -5.89
N LEU A 340 14.01 -7.58 -5.96
CA LEU A 340 14.45 -8.88 -6.49
C LEU A 340 13.80 -10.09 -5.81
N PRO A 341 13.62 -10.17 -4.47
CA PRO A 341 12.96 -11.32 -3.86
C PRO A 341 11.56 -11.57 -4.40
N ALA A 342 10.76 -10.51 -4.57
CA ALA A 342 9.42 -10.60 -5.13
C ALA A 342 9.45 -10.97 -6.63
N ILE A 343 10.35 -10.35 -7.41
CA ILE A 343 10.56 -10.64 -8.83
C ILE A 343 10.92 -12.11 -9.06
N ILE A 344 11.89 -12.63 -8.30
CA ILE A 344 12.31 -14.04 -8.40
C ILE A 344 11.14 -14.94 -8.00
N SER A 345 10.38 -14.55 -6.98
CA SER A 345 9.25 -15.34 -6.50
C SER A 345 8.13 -15.47 -7.53
N ASP A 346 7.85 -14.42 -8.30
CA ASP A 346 6.91 -14.50 -9.44
C ASP A 346 7.35 -15.57 -10.46
N LEU A 347 8.64 -15.63 -10.78
CA LEU A 347 9.17 -16.59 -11.74
C LEU A 347 9.08 -18.02 -11.20
N VAL A 348 9.37 -18.20 -9.91
CA VAL A 348 9.23 -19.50 -9.21
C VAL A 348 7.78 -19.95 -9.21
N LEU A 349 6.83 -19.07 -8.91
CA LEU A 349 5.39 -19.38 -8.96
C LEU A 349 4.94 -19.71 -10.39
N GLY A 350 5.41 -18.98 -11.40
CA GLY A 350 5.17 -19.30 -12.81
C GLY A 350 5.72 -20.66 -13.22
N TYR A 351 6.90 -21.03 -12.73
CA TYR A 351 7.50 -22.35 -12.92
C TYR A 351 6.70 -23.45 -12.20
N PHE A 352 6.21 -23.20 -10.98
CA PHE A 352 5.34 -24.13 -10.26
C PHE A 352 4.04 -24.39 -11.00
N ILE A 353 3.42 -23.36 -11.60
CA ILE A 353 2.25 -23.56 -12.47
C ILE A 353 2.58 -24.55 -13.59
N TYR A 354 3.68 -24.34 -14.33
CA TYR A 354 4.08 -25.23 -15.42
C TYR A 354 4.30 -26.67 -14.92
N GLN A 355 5.15 -26.80 -13.89
CA GLN A 355 5.61 -28.11 -13.43
C GLN A 355 4.50 -28.92 -12.77
N MET A 356 3.61 -28.28 -12.01
CA MET A 356 2.53 -28.96 -11.30
C MET A 356 1.30 -29.21 -12.18
N SER A 357 1.15 -28.50 -13.30
CA SER A 357 0.01 -28.68 -14.22
C SER A 357 0.31 -29.55 -15.45
N ARG A 358 1.56 -29.61 -15.95
CA ARG A 358 1.91 -30.33 -17.21
C ARG A 358 1.47 -31.78 -17.24
N LYS A 359 1.64 -32.52 -16.15
CA LYS A 359 1.23 -33.94 -16.06
C LYS A 359 -0.30 -34.10 -16.06
N LYS A 360 -1.03 -33.10 -15.56
CA LYS A 360 -2.47 -33.16 -15.38
C LYS A 360 -3.25 -32.56 -16.55
N LEU A 361 -2.73 -31.52 -17.19
CA LEU A 361 -3.42 -30.77 -18.24
C LEU A 361 -2.73 -30.87 -19.62
N GLY A 362 -1.56 -31.51 -19.69
CA GLY A 362 -0.70 -31.48 -20.87
C GLY A 362 0.19 -30.24 -20.89
N THR A 363 1.34 -30.37 -21.57
CA THR A 363 2.42 -29.37 -21.55
C THR A 363 2.02 -28.05 -22.22
N GLY A 364 1.16 -28.08 -23.25
CA GLY A 364 0.67 -26.87 -23.92
C GLY A 364 -0.23 -25.99 -23.04
N ILE A 365 -1.20 -26.57 -22.32
CA ILE A 365 -2.04 -25.82 -21.38
C ILE A 365 -1.16 -25.31 -20.25
N ALA A 366 -0.30 -26.15 -19.69
CA ALA A 366 0.61 -25.76 -18.61
C ALA A 366 1.46 -24.55 -18.99
N PHE A 367 2.04 -24.54 -20.19
CA PHE A 367 2.79 -23.41 -20.72
C PHE A 367 1.93 -22.16 -20.85
N GLY A 368 0.72 -22.26 -21.42
CA GLY A 368 -0.17 -21.10 -21.55
C GLY A 368 -0.67 -20.55 -20.21
N LEU A 369 -0.90 -21.39 -19.19
CA LEU A 369 -1.21 -20.92 -17.83
C LEU A 369 -0.02 -20.18 -17.21
N THR A 370 1.20 -20.66 -17.43
CA THR A 370 2.42 -19.96 -17.00
C THR A 370 2.55 -18.61 -17.69
N LEU A 371 2.27 -18.51 -19.00
CA LEU A 371 2.25 -17.22 -19.70
C LEU A 371 1.21 -16.27 -19.10
N LEU A 372 -0.02 -16.75 -18.84
CA LEU A 372 -1.07 -15.95 -18.22
C LEU A 372 -0.67 -15.39 -16.86
N PHE A 373 0.10 -16.14 -16.07
CA PHE A 373 0.57 -15.68 -14.76
C PHE A 373 1.79 -14.75 -14.86
N LEU A 374 2.80 -15.11 -15.65
CA LEU A 374 4.05 -14.33 -15.76
C LEU A 374 3.82 -12.94 -16.38
N PHE A 375 2.85 -12.80 -17.27
CA PHE A 375 2.48 -11.53 -17.92
C PHE A 375 1.20 -10.93 -17.33
N ASN A 376 0.76 -11.39 -16.16
CA ASN A 376 -0.38 -10.82 -15.46
C ASN A 376 -0.04 -9.42 -14.93
N PRO A 377 -0.81 -8.38 -15.26
CA PRO A 377 -0.52 -7.03 -14.80
C PRO A 377 -0.62 -6.89 -13.28
N ALA A 378 -1.47 -7.67 -12.59
CA ALA A 378 -1.55 -7.68 -11.13
C ALA A 378 -0.26 -8.20 -10.48
N VAL A 379 0.37 -9.20 -11.10
CA VAL A 379 1.65 -9.78 -10.63
C VAL A 379 2.80 -8.80 -10.89
N LEU A 380 2.83 -8.21 -12.08
CA LEU A 380 3.86 -7.23 -12.45
C LEU A 380 3.81 -5.98 -11.57
N VAL A 381 2.61 -5.45 -11.30
CA VAL A 381 2.50 -4.23 -10.49
C VAL A 381 2.85 -4.47 -9.02
N ASN A 382 2.43 -5.60 -8.44
CA ASN A 382 2.67 -5.88 -7.02
C ASN A 382 4.16 -6.08 -6.73
N SER A 383 4.82 -6.93 -7.53
CA SER A 383 6.22 -7.31 -7.30
C SER A 383 7.20 -6.30 -7.89
N ALA A 384 7.13 -6.04 -9.20
CA ALA A 384 8.16 -5.26 -9.87
C ALA A 384 7.89 -3.75 -9.83
N ALA A 385 6.64 -3.31 -9.98
CA ALA A 385 6.34 -1.87 -9.95
C ALA A 385 6.35 -1.32 -8.51
N TRP A 386 5.58 -1.93 -7.61
CA TRP A 386 5.44 -1.50 -6.22
C TRP A 386 6.63 -1.93 -5.36
N GLY A 387 6.99 -3.22 -5.40
CA GLY A 387 8.07 -3.79 -4.57
C GLY A 387 7.59 -4.58 -3.36
N GLN A 388 6.33 -5.00 -3.34
CA GLN A 388 5.75 -5.73 -2.22
C GLN A 388 6.17 -7.21 -2.20
N ALA A 389 6.37 -7.74 -1.00
CA ALA A 389 6.88 -9.09 -0.76
C ALA A 389 5.84 -10.21 -0.88
N ASP A 390 4.64 -9.94 -1.43
CA ASP A 390 3.54 -10.92 -1.41
C ASP A 390 3.89 -12.23 -2.12
N SER A 391 4.54 -12.15 -3.28
CA SER A 391 4.95 -13.34 -4.03
C SER A 391 5.91 -14.24 -3.24
N PHE A 392 6.74 -13.66 -2.37
CA PHE A 392 7.69 -14.43 -1.56
C PHE A 392 6.96 -15.31 -0.53
N PHE A 393 6.02 -14.76 0.24
CA PHE A 393 5.25 -15.59 1.17
C PHE A 393 4.33 -16.59 0.43
N LEU A 394 3.83 -16.21 -0.76
CA LEU A 394 2.96 -17.07 -1.56
C LEU A 394 3.60 -18.38 -1.99
N ILE A 395 4.92 -18.44 -2.17
CA ILE A 395 5.63 -19.70 -2.44
C ILE A 395 5.36 -20.70 -1.33
N PHE A 396 5.58 -20.29 -0.08
CA PHE A 396 5.43 -21.14 1.10
C PHE A 396 3.96 -21.49 1.35
N LEU A 397 3.06 -20.53 1.20
CA LEU A 397 1.62 -20.78 1.31
C LEU A 397 1.14 -21.79 0.26
N LEU A 398 1.53 -21.62 -1.01
CA LEU A 398 1.15 -22.53 -2.09
C LEU A 398 1.70 -23.94 -1.87
N LEU A 399 2.98 -24.05 -1.47
CA LEU A 399 3.60 -25.34 -1.13
C LEU A 399 2.92 -26.00 0.09
N SER A 400 2.47 -25.22 1.05
CA SER A 400 1.69 -25.72 2.18
C SER A 400 0.36 -26.33 1.72
N ILE A 401 -0.43 -25.59 0.94
CA ILE A 401 -1.73 -26.05 0.42
C ILE A 401 -1.54 -27.24 -0.53
N HIS A 402 -0.49 -27.21 -1.37
CA HIS A 402 -0.13 -28.33 -2.24
C HIS A 402 0.27 -29.57 -1.44
N GLY A 403 1.01 -29.41 -0.34
CA GLY A 403 1.32 -30.50 0.59
C GLY A 403 0.05 -31.13 1.16
N ALA A 404 -0.90 -30.31 1.63
CA ALA A 404 -2.18 -30.77 2.14
C ALA A 404 -2.99 -31.52 1.06
N ALA A 405 -3.12 -30.92 -0.14
CA ALA A 405 -3.84 -31.51 -1.26
C ALA A 405 -3.27 -32.90 -1.67
N ASN A 406 -1.96 -33.08 -1.53
CA ASN A 406 -1.27 -34.35 -1.81
C ASN A 406 -1.02 -35.22 -0.57
N LYS A 407 -1.67 -34.92 0.57
CA LYS A 407 -1.57 -35.68 1.83
C LYS A 407 -0.14 -35.75 2.42
N LYS A 408 0.75 -34.85 2.00
CA LYS A 408 2.08 -34.62 2.58
C LYS A 408 1.97 -33.67 3.78
N PHE A 409 1.28 -34.13 4.82
CA PHE A 409 0.86 -33.31 5.95
C PHE A 409 2.00 -32.64 6.73
N VAL A 410 3.10 -33.35 6.97
CA VAL A 410 4.27 -32.77 7.68
C VAL A 410 4.88 -31.63 6.88
N GLN A 411 5.10 -31.83 5.57
CA GLN A 411 5.60 -30.78 4.67
C GLN A 411 4.62 -29.59 4.64
N SER A 412 3.31 -29.86 4.61
CA SER A 412 2.29 -28.83 4.62
C SER A 412 2.40 -27.92 5.87
N ALA A 413 2.54 -28.52 7.05
CA ALA A 413 2.68 -27.79 8.31
C ALA A 413 3.98 -26.97 8.38
N ILE A 414 5.11 -27.54 7.95
CA ILE A 414 6.40 -26.82 7.92
C ILE A 414 6.32 -25.59 7.00
N MET A 415 5.79 -25.77 5.80
CA MET A 415 5.63 -24.65 4.85
C MET A 415 4.64 -23.59 5.36
N PHE A 416 3.61 -23.99 6.11
CA PHE A 416 2.67 -23.06 6.72
C PHE A 416 3.30 -22.23 7.85
N ALA A 417 4.12 -22.87 8.68
CA ALA A 417 4.88 -22.18 9.74
C ALA A 417 5.83 -21.14 9.14
N LEU A 418 6.55 -21.50 8.06
CA LEU A 418 7.39 -20.56 7.32
C LEU A 418 6.57 -19.42 6.69
N ALA A 419 5.43 -19.71 6.07
CA ALA A 419 4.55 -18.68 5.51
C ALA A 419 4.08 -17.70 6.60
N THR A 420 3.71 -18.21 7.78
CA THR A 420 3.28 -17.39 8.94
C THR A 420 4.42 -16.53 9.46
N LEU A 421 5.63 -17.08 9.56
CA LEU A 421 6.84 -16.37 9.98
C LEU A 421 7.25 -15.26 8.99
N ILE A 422 6.87 -15.37 7.72
CA ILE A 422 7.12 -14.34 6.71
C ILE A 422 6.01 -13.29 6.74
N LYS A 423 4.74 -13.71 6.82
CA LYS A 423 3.60 -12.82 6.78
C LYS A 423 2.43 -13.36 7.62
N PRO A 424 1.91 -12.61 8.61
CA PRO A 424 0.78 -13.06 9.45
C PRO A 424 -0.50 -13.36 8.66
N GLN A 425 -0.62 -12.79 7.47
CA GLN A 425 -1.72 -13.06 6.53
C GLN A 425 -1.90 -14.56 6.22
N ALA A 426 -0.85 -15.39 6.35
CA ALA A 426 -0.95 -16.84 6.21
C ALA A 426 -1.97 -17.47 7.18
N LEU A 427 -2.21 -16.86 8.35
CA LEU A 427 -3.16 -17.35 9.36
C LEU A 427 -4.60 -17.41 8.84
N ILE A 428 -4.98 -16.62 7.83
CA ILE A 428 -6.29 -16.70 7.15
C ILE A 428 -6.53 -18.11 6.59
N PHE A 429 -5.47 -18.81 6.19
CA PHE A 429 -5.54 -20.13 5.55
C PHE A 429 -5.46 -21.30 6.55
N THR A 430 -5.39 -21.03 7.86
CA THR A 430 -5.40 -22.05 8.92
C THR A 430 -6.51 -23.08 8.76
N PRO A 431 -7.78 -22.70 8.42
CA PRO A 431 -8.86 -23.67 8.24
C PRO A 431 -8.57 -24.71 7.15
N VAL A 432 -7.84 -24.35 6.08
CA VAL A 432 -7.48 -25.29 5.00
C VAL A 432 -6.70 -26.48 5.58
N LEU A 433 -5.69 -26.18 6.40
CA LEU A 433 -4.86 -27.21 7.03
C LEU A 433 -5.67 -27.96 8.08
N MET A 434 -6.33 -27.26 9.00
CA MET A 434 -7.09 -27.89 10.08
C MET A 434 -8.09 -28.92 9.54
N PHE A 435 -8.83 -28.58 8.49
CA PHE A 435 -9.78 -29.51 7.89
C PHE A 435 -9.08 -30.68 7.18
N ALA A 436 -7.97 -30.43 6.46
CA ALA A 436 -7.19 -31.49 5.83
C ALA A 436 -6.66 -32.52 6.84
N PHE A 437 -6.10 -32.07 7.96
CA PHE A 437 -5.64 -32.92 9.06
C PHE A 437 -6.80 -33.68 9.72
N TYR A 438 -7.92 -33.00 9.95
CA TYR A 438 -9.12 -33.59 10.55
C TYR A 438 -9.70 -34.72 9.69
N HIS A 439 -9.91 -34.49 8.38
CA HIS A 439 -10.53 -35.47 7.48
C HIS A 439 -9.71 -36.75 7.34
N HIS A 440 -8.37 -36.64 7.30
CA HIS A 440 -7.48 -37.79 7.22
C HIS A 440 -7.02 -38.33 8.58
N ARG A 441 -7.53 -37.77 9.68
CA ARG A 441 -7.14 -38.12 11.07
C ARG A 441 -5.61 -38.13 11.24
N ALA A 442 -4.93 -37.20 10.57
CA ALA A 442 -3.47 -37.17 10.47
C ALA A 442 -2.82 -36.55 11.72
N TRP A 443 -3.29 -36.94 12.91
CA TRP A 443 -2.91 -36.33 14.19
C TRP A 443 -1.44 -36.54 14.55
N LYS A 444 -0.88 -37.70 14.20
CA LYS A 444 0.56 -37.96 14.38
C LYS A 444 1.38 -37.04 13.48
N GLN A 445 0.98 -36.89 12.23
CA GLN A 445 1.62 -35.99 11.28
C GLN A 445 1.42 -34.52 11.66
N LEU A 446 0.30 -34.17 12.29
CA LEU A 446 0.08 -32.86 12.89
C LEU A 446 1.06 -32.63 14.04
N GLY A 447 1.25 -33.62 14.93
CA GLY A 447 2.23 -33.56 16.01
C GLY A 447 3.66 -33.36 15.49
N PHE A 448 4.10 -34.18 14.52
CA PHE A 448 5.41 -34.00 13.88
C PHE A 448 5.51 -32.68 13.12
N GLY A 449 4.46 -32.30 12.38
CA GLY A 449 4.40 -31.05 11.64
C GLY A 449 4.46 -29.83 12.55
N ALA A 450 3.80 -29.87 13.70
CA ALA A 450 3.87 -28.84 14.73
C ALA A 450 5.27 -28.82 15.38
N LEU A 451 5.85 -29.97 15.69
CA LEU A 451 7.20 -30.05 16.25
C LEU A 451 8.24 -29.44 15.30
N TYR A 452 8.27 -29.86 14.04
CA TYR A 452 9.21 -29.31 13.06
C TYR A 452 8.88 -27.88 12.67
N GLY A 453 7.60 -27.57 12.43
CA GLY A 453 7.15 -26.24 12.03
C GLY A 453 7.36 -25.19 13.11
N LEU A 454 6.88 -25.44 14.34
CA LEU A 454 7.10 -24.54 15.48
C LEU A 454 8.56 -24.55 15.94
N GLY A 455 9.28 -25.66 15.78
CA GLY A 455 10.73 -25.72 16.01
C GLY A 455 11.51 -24.80 15.08
N ILE A 456 11.25 -24.84 13.77
CA ILE A 456 11.86 -23.93 12.79
C ILE A 456 11.41 -22.49 13.03
N PHE A 457 10.11 -22.28 13.29
CA PHE A 457 9.58 -20.95 13.63
C PHE A 457 10.31 -20.37 14.85
N GLY A 458 10.40 -21.14 15.93
CA GLY A 458 11.05 -20.76 17.17
C GLY A 458 12.54 -20.52 16.97
N LEU A 459 13.24 -21.38 16.21
CA LEU A 459 14.66 -21.21 15.90
C LEU A 459 14.95 -19.90 15.17
N LEU A 460 14.10 -19.53 14.20
CA LEU A 460 14.26 -18.31 13.42
C LEU A 460 13.74 -17.06 14.15
N ALA A 461 12.76 -17.20 15.04
CA ALA A 461 12.25 -16.08 15.83
C ALA A 461 13.09 -15.81 17.09
N ALA A 462 13.69 -16.83 17.71
CA ALA A 462 14.38 -16.72 18.99
C ALA A 462 15.46 -15.63 19.04
N PRO A 463 16.32 -15.45 18.01
CA PRO A 463 17.33 -14.38 18.03
C PRO A 463 16.74 -12.98 18.17
N PHE A 464 15.49 -12.77 17.72
CA PHE A 464 14.81 -11.49 17.79
C PHE A 464 14.20 -11.20 19.15
N PHE A 465 13.80 -12.23 19.88
CA PHE A 465 13.05 -12.07 21.13
C PHE A 465 13.87 -12.39 22.37
N TRP A 466 15.13 -12.78 22.23
CA TRP A 466 16.02 -13.06 23.36
C TRP A 466 16.12 -11.87 24.33
N ASN A 467 16.21 -10.64 23.79
CA ASN A 467 16.24 -9.40 24.57
C ASN A 467 14.94 -8.58 24.47
N ASN A 468 13.95 -9.04 23.71
CA ASN A 468 12.68 -8.33 23.46
C ASN A 468 11.48 -9.09 24.06
N GLY A 469 11.60 -9.57 25.30
CA GLY A 469 10.48 -10.16 26.05
C GLY A 469 10.13 -11.62 25.71
N GLY A 470 11.00 -12.35 25.01
CA GLY A 470 10.84 -13.79 24.73
C GLY A 470 9.54 -14.14 24.01
N LEU A 471 8.89 -15.23 24.44
CA LEU A 471 7.63 -15.67 23.86
C LEU A 471 6.51 -14.63 23.98
N VAL A 472 6.48 -13.85 25.06
CA VAL A 472 5.47 -12.80 25.26
C VAL A 472 5.67 -11.68 24.26
N GLY A 473 6.90 -11.25 24.02
CA GLY A 473 7.24 -10.27 22.97
C GLY A 473 6.80 -10.71 21.58
N LEU A 474 7.04 -11.99 21.24
CA LEU A 474 6.58 -12.58 19.98
C LEU A 474 5.06 -12.55 19.85
N ILE A 475 4.32 -12.93 20.90
CA ILE A 475 2.85 -12.88 20.91
C ILE A 475 2.37 -11.43 20.75
N ASN A 476 3.01 -10.50 21.45
CA ASN A 476 2.68 -9.07 21.39
C ASN A 476 2.93 -8.50 20.00
N LEU A 477 4.00 -8.88 19.30
CA LEU A 477 4.23 -8.48 17.90
C LEU A 477 3.08 -8.92 16.99
N TYR A 478 2.70 -10.19 17.04
CA TYR A 478 1.61 -10.68 16.18
C TYR A 478 0.27 -10.01 16.55
N LYS A 479 0.02 -9.78 17.84
CA LYS A 479 -1.16 -9.07 18.31
C LYS A 479 -1.17 -7.62 17.84
N SER A 480 -0.06 -6.90 17.95
CA SER A 480 0.07 -5.51 17.52
C SER A 480 -0.10 -5.39 16.01
N THR A 481 0.62 -6.20 15.21
CA THR A 481 0.49 -6.22 13.74
C THR A 481 -0.95 -6.50 13.28
N LEU A 482 -1.65 -7.45 13.89
CA LEU A 482 -3.06 -7.73 13.56
C LEU A 482 -4.02 -6.62 14.04
N SER A 483 -3.64 -5.88 15.07
CA SER A 483 -4.40 -4.75 15.61
C SER A 483 -4.16 -3.44 14.86
N SER A 484 -3.06 -3.32 14.12
CA SER A 484 -2.71 -2.17 13.28
C SER A 484 -3.81 -1.82 12.27
N TYR A 485 -3.77 -0.58 11.80
CA TYR A 485 -4.71 0.00 10.84
C TYR A 485 -6.18 -0.29 11.20
N PRO A 486 -6.70 0.24 12.32
CA PRO A 486 -8.05 -0.02 12.80
C PRO A 486 -9.11 0.74 11.99
N TYR A 487 -9.14 0.49 10.68
CA TYR A 487 -10.02 1.14 9.71
C TYR A 487 -10.94 0.13 9.01
N SER A 488 -12.07 0.61 8.49
CA SER A 488 -13.03 -0.16 7.70
C SER A 488 -12.34 -0.83 6.50
N SER A 489 -11.53 -0.08 5.76
CA SER A 489 -10.69 -0.56 4.66
C SER A 489 -9.51 0.40 4.47
N VAL A 490 -8.39 -0.11 3.98
CA VAL A 490 -7.16 0.65 3.75
C VAL A 490 -6.83 0.59 2.27
N ASN A 491 -7.51 1.40 1.47
CA ASN A 491 -7.41 1.39 0.01
C ASN A 491 -7.87 0.08 -0.68
N ALA A 492 -8.49 -0.88 0.02
CA ALA A 492 -9.08 -2.03 -0.66
C ALA A 492 -10.45 -1.68 -1.28
N PHE A 493 -10.58 -1.92 -2.59
CA PHE A 493 -11.83 -1.75 -3.34
C PHE A 493 -12.78 -2.92 -3.06
N ASN A 494 -13.39 -2.89 -1.88
CA ASN A 494 -14.25 -3.92 -1.32
C ASN A 494 -15.62 -3.36 -0.89
N LEU A 495 -16.40 -4.12 -0.11
CA LEU A 495 -17.72 -3.69 0.35
C LEU A 495 -17.72 -2.30 1.00
N TYR A 496 -16.71 -1.99 1.80
CA TYR A 496 -16.67 -0.74 2.56
C TYR A 496 -16.41 0.48 1.68
N ALA A 497 -15.70 0.30 0.56
CA ALA A 497 -15.50 1.36 -0.43
C ALA A 497 -16.81 1.80 -1.12
N LEU A 498 -17.92 1.07 -0.93
CA LEU A 498 -19.25 1.43 -1.44
C LEU A 498 -20.13 2.17 -0.42
N THR A 499 -19.81 2.11 0.86
CA THR A 499 -20.74 2.50 1.94
C THR A 499 -20.38 3.80 2.64
N ASP A 500 -19.10 4.19 2.64
CA ASP A 500 -18.52 5.42 3.22
C ASP A 500 -17.03 5.46 2.76
N PRO A 501 -16.28 6.58 2.76
CA PRO A 501 -14.92 6.52 2.25
C PRO A 501 -14.10 5.53 3.08
N MET A 502 -13.16 4.88 2.38
CA MET A 502 -12.11 4.07 3.00
C MET A 502 -11.41 4.89 4.09
N TRP A 503 -10.75 4.24 5.05
CA TRP A 503 -10.10 4.85 6.22
C TRP A 503 -11.01 5.30 7.38
N SER A 504 -12.30 4.94 7.33
CA SER A 504 -13.22 5.17 8.46
C SER A 504 -12.87 4.32 9.69
N SER A 505 -13.00 4.89 10.90
CA SER A 505 -12.71 4.18 12.17
C SER A 505 -13.58 2.92 12.34
N LEU A 506 -13.00 1.85 12.89
CA LEU A 506 -13.73 0.61 13.18
C LEU A 506 -14.87 0.75 14.19
N ASP A 507 -14.88 1.82 14.97
CA ASP A 507 -15.90 2.06 16.00
C ASP A 507 -17.12 2.83 15.45
N LEU A 508 -17.04 3.31 14.20
CA LEU A 508 -18.21 3.82 13.49
C LEU A 508 -19.19 2.69 13.16
N THR A 509 -20.46 3.04 13.15
CA THR A 509 -21.57 2.09 12.90
C THR A 509 -22.05 2.16 11.47
N TRP A 510 -22.23 0.98 10.85
CA TRP A 510 -22.95 0.79 9.60
C TRP A 510 -24.10 -0.18 9.85
N LEU A 511 -25.32 0.21 9.48
CA LEU A 511 -26.56 -0.53 9.80
C LEU A 511 -26.74 -0.79 11.31
N GLY A 512 -26.34 0.17 12.15
CA GLY A 512 -26.47 0.08 13.61
C GLY A 512 -25.45 -0.85 14.31
N ILE A 513 -24.48 -1.40 13.57
CA ILE A 513 -23.44 -2.31 14.07
C ILE A 513 -22.07 -1.72 13.73
N THR A 514 -21.09 -1.80 14.65
CA THR A 514 -19.75 -1.25 14.38
C THR A 514 -19.03 -2.04 13.29
N TYR A 515 -18.18 -1.36 12.52
CA TYR A 515 -17.35 -2.02 11.51
C TYR A 515 -16.49 -3.14 12.11
N ARG A 516 -16.02 -2.97 13.35
CA ARG A 516 -15.33 -4.01 14.11
C ARG A 516 -16.13 -5.32 14.18
N VAL A 517 -17.42 -5.23 14.50
CA VAL A 517 -18.31 -6.40 14.59
C VAL A 517 -18.58 -6.99 13.21
N TRP A 518 -18.79 -6.16 12.18
CA TRP A 518 -18.89 -6.63 10.79
C TRP A 518 -17.65 -7.41 10.34
N GLY A 519 -16.46 -6.92 10.66
CA GLY A 519 -15.20 -7.62 10.41
C GLY A 519 -15.19 -9.03 11.02
N PHE A 520 -15.59 -9.18 12.28
CA PHE A 520 -15.69 -10.49 12.93
C PHE A 520 -16.75 -11.39 12.29
N ILE A 521 -17.93 -10.85 11.95
CA ILE A 521 -19.00 -11.61 11.27
C ILE A 521 -18.46 -12.18 9.96
N PHE A 522 -17.78 -11.38 9.15
CA PHE A 522 -17.31 -11.84 7.84
C PHE A 522 -16.11 -12.80 7.91
N ILE A 523 -15.30 -12.75 8.98
CA ILE A 523 -14.33 -13.83 9.28
C ILE A 523 -15.07 -15.14 9.56
N LEU A 524 -16.14 -15.12 10.38
CA LEU A 524 -16.94 -16.32 10.66
C LEU A 524 -17.62 -16.85 9.39
N VAL A 525 -18.13 -15.96 8.52
CA VAL A 525 -18.68 -16.33 7.20
C VAL A 525 -17.62 -17.00 6.34
N ALA A 526 -16.40 -16.47 6.27
CA ALA A 526 -15.31 -17.07 5.51
C ALA A 526 -14.99 -18.49 6.00
N VAL A 527 -14.89 -18.69 7.32
CA VAL A 527 -14.65 -20.01 7.94
C VAL A 527 -15.84 -20.94 7.70
N ALA A 528 -17.08 -20.46 7.78
CA ALA A 528 -18.28 -21.24 7.51
C ALA A 528 -18.36 -21.70 6.04
N VAL A 529 -18.02 -20.83 5.09
CA VAL A 529 -17.90 -21.17 3.66
C VAL A 529 -16.81 -22.23 3.46
N ALA A 530 -15.64 -22.05 4.07
CA ALA A 530 -14.56 -23.02 4.01
C ALA A 530 -14.97 -24.39 4.57
N ALA A 531 -15.64 -24.40 5.74
CA ALA A 531 -16.16 -25.61 6.35
C ALA A 531 -17.22 -26.27 5.48
N PHE A 532 -18.15 -25.50 4.92
CA PHE A 532 -19.17 -26.01 4.01
C PHE A 532 -18.53 -26.78 2.85
N PHE A 533 -17.61 -26.17 2.11
CA PHE A 533 -16.96 -26.86 0.98
C PHE A 533 -16.05 -28.01 1.41
N SER A 534 -15.39 -27.89 2.56
CA SER A 534 -14.53 -28.94 3.09
C SER A 534 -15.29 -30.20 3.50
N PHE A 535 -16.43 -30.05 4.18
CA PHE A 535 -17.22 -31.16 4.72
C PHE A 535 -18.31 -31.68 3.78
N LYS A 536 -18.75 -30.87 2.80
CA LYS A 536 -19.60 -31.36 1.72
C LYS A 536 -18.84 -32.37 0.87
N LYS A 537 -19.58 -33.30 0.26
CA LYS A 537 -19.23 -34.34 -0.74
C LYS A 537 -17.73 -34.59 -0.99
N ASP A 538 -17.31 -35.85 -0.94
CA ASP A 538 -15.92 -36.24 -1.19
C ASP A 538 -14.94 -35.59 -0.21
N ARG A 539 -15.30 -35.55 1.09
CA ARG A 539 -14.49 -34.93 2.18
C ARG A 539 -13.04 -35.40 2.28
N LEU A 540 -12.72 -36.57 1.73
CA LEU A 540 -11.36 -37.12 1.69
C LEU A 540 -10.55 -36.66 0.48
N ASP A 541 -11.20 -36.09 -0.54
CA ASP A 541 -10.53 -35.41 -1.63
C ASP A 541 -10.09 -34.02 -1.16
N LEU A 542 -8.78 -33.86 -0.97
CA LEU A 542 -8.16 -32.61 -0.54
C LEU A 542 -7.78 -31.71 -1.72
N SER A 543 -8.07 -32.10 -2.97
CA SER A 543 -7.80 -31.25 -4.15
C SER A 543 -8.56 -29.91 -4.11
N LYS A 544 -9.71 -29.87 -3.43
CA LYS A 544 -10.50 -28.65 -3.16
C LYS A 544 -9.84 -27.66 -2.19
N SER A 545 -8.70 -28.01 -1.57
CA SER A 545 -7.96 -27.12 -0.66
C SER A 545 -7.56 -25.80 -1.32
N TYR A 546 -7.26 -25.81 -2.62
CA TYR A 546 -6.99 -24.59 -3.39
C TYR A 546 -8.20 -23.68 -3.46
N PHE A 547 -9.38 -24.24 -3.74
CA PHE A 547 -10.63 -23.48 -3.78
C PHE A 547 -11.00 -22.94 -2.41
N ILE A 548 -10.86 -23.76 -1.36
CA ILE A 548 -11.14 -23.33 0.02
C ILE A 548 -10.22 -22.17 0.42
N GLY A 549 -8.92 -22.27 0.10
CA GLY A 549 -7.98 -21.16 0.31
C GLY A 549 -8.38 -19.90 -0.45
N MET A 550 -8.74 -20.03 -1.73
CA MET A 550 -9.23 -18.91 -2.54
C MET A 550 -10.50 -18.29 -1.92
N ALA A 551 -11.46 -19.11 -1.50
CA ALA A 551 -12.71 -18.65 -0.90
C ALA A 551 -12.47 -17.88 0.40
N LEU A 552 -11.56 -18.37 1.27
CA LEU A 552 -11.19 -17.68 2.50
C LEU A 552 -10.66 -16.27 2.22
N ILE A 553 -9.66 -16.14 1.34
CA ILE A 553 -9.05 -14.84 1.08
C ILE A 553 -9.99 -13.89 0.33
N VAL A 554 -10.79 -14.38 -0.61
CA VAL A 554 -11.75 -13.55 -1.36
C VAL A 554 -12.88 -13.08 -0.45
N VAL A 555 -13.46 -13.94 0.39
CA VAL A 555 -14.52 -13.52 1.33
C VAL A 555 -13.99 -12.50 2.32
N VAL A 556 -12.82 -12.75 2.93
CA VAL A 556 -12.20 -11.81 3.89
C VAL A 556 -11.83 -10.50 3.21
N PHE A 557 -11.29 -10.52 1.99
CA PHE A 557 -10.94 -9.30 1.28
C PHE A 557 -12.17 -8.46 0.91
N VAL A 558 -13.18 -9.10 0.33
CA VAL A 558 -14.37 -8.42 -0.22
C VAL A 558 -15.31 -7.92 0.88
N LEU A 559 -15.43 -8.65 1.99
CA LEU A 559 -16.40 -8.33 3.05
C LEU A 559 -15.75 -7.96 4.39
N GLY A 560 -14.51 -8.36 4.65
CA GLY A 560 -13.82 -8.11 5.93
C GLY A 560 -13.18 -6.73 6.02
N THR A 561 -12.99 -6.25 7.24
CA THR A 561 -12.39 -4.93 7.52
C THR A 561 -10.86 -4.97 7.53
N LYS A 562 -10.21 -3.81 7.58
CA LYS A 562 -8.73 -3.66 7.63
C LYS A 562 -7.98 -4.23 6.42
N MET A 563 -8.64 -4.31 5.29
CA MET A 563 -8.05 -4.87 4.07
C MET A 563 -7.24 -3.82 3.33
N HIS A 564 -6.04 -4.20 2.88
CA HIS A 564 -5.22 -3.40 1.96
C HIS A 564 -5.46 -3.78 0.51
N GLU A 565 -5.20 -2.85 -0.42
CA GLU A 565 -5.37 -3.01 -1.88
C GLU A 565 -4.72 -4.28 -2.44
N ARG A 566 -3.62 -4.72 -1.83
CA ARG A 566 -2.86 -5.90 -2.25
C ARG A 566 -3.30 -7.24 -1.64
N TYR A 567 -4.17 -7.23 -0.63
CA TYR A 567 -4.44 -8.45 0.16
C TYR A 567 -5.19 -9.55 -0.61
N MET A 568 -5.87 -9.23 -1.71
CA MET A 568 -6.49 -10.25 -2.58
C MET A 568 -5.49 -10.97 -3.49
N PHE A 569 -4.22 -10.56 -3.55
CA PHE A 569 -3.20 -11.16 -4.42
C PHE A 569 -3.10 -12.70 -4.37
N PRO A 570 -3.23 -13.38 -3.20
CA PRO A 570 -3.27 -14.84 -3.14
C PRO A 570 -4.37 -15.50 -3.99
N ALA A 571 -5.50 -14.81 -4.21
CA ALA A 571 -6.60 -15.32 -5.01
C ALA A 571 -6.17 -15.60 -6.46
N VAL A 572 -5.25 -14.80 -7.02
CA VAL A 572 -4.78 -14.95 -8.41
C VAL A 572 -4.15 -16.32 -8.64
N ILE A 573 -3.19 -16.71 -7.79
CA ILE A 573 -2.51 -18.00 -7.91
C ILE A 573 -3.41 -19.17 -7.49
N LEU A 574 -4.21 -18.99 -6.43
CA LEU A 574 -5.10 -20.05 -5.94
C LEU A 574 -6.24 -20.34 -6.92
N CYS A 575 -6.72 -19.35 -7.67
CA CYS A 575 -7.67 -19.54 -8.75
C CYS A 575 -7.08 -20.41 -9.88
N MET A 576 -5.80 -20.18 -10.23
CA MET A 576 -5.08 -21.00 -11.21
C MET A 576 -4.96 -22.46 -10.75
N PHE A 577 -4.58 -22.69 -9.49
CA PHE A 577 -4.48 -24.04 -8.93
C PHE A 577 -5.84 -24.70 -8.72
N THR A 578 -6.89 -23.92 -8.47
CA THR A 578 -8.27 -24.40 -8.45
C THR A 578 -8.72 -24.88 -9.82
N TYR A 579 -8.37 -24.16 -10.89
CA TYR A 579 -8.57 -24.63 -12.27
C TYR A 579 -7.79 -25.92 -12.53
N ILE A 580 -6.51 -25.98 -12.16
CA ILE A 580 -5.68 -27.20 -12.33
C ILE A 580 -6.29 -28.38 -11.56
N ALA A 581 -6.86 -28.13 -10.37
CA ALA A 581 -7.50 -29.15 -9.54
C ALA A 581 -8.82 -29.65 -10.15
N SER A 582 -9.74 -28.75 -10.49
CA SER A 582 -11.10 -29.06 -10.92
C SER A 582 -11.26 -29.32 -12.42
N ARG A 583 -10.34 -28.80 -13.24
CA ARG A 583 -10.44 -28.69 -14.71
C ARG A 583 -11.67 -27.91 -15.20
N ASP A 584 -12.30 -27.11 -14.35
CA ASP A 584 -13.46 -26.31 -14.75
C ASP A 584 -13.03 -24.96 -15.34
N ARG A 585 -13.30 -24.75 -16.63
CA ARG A 585 -12.88 -23.57 -17.39
C ARG A 585 -13.39 -22.25 -16.81
N ARG A 586 -14.47 -22.25 -16.02
CA ARG A 586 -15.04 -21.03 -15.44
C ARG A 586 -14.11 -20.41 -14.40
N PHE A 587 -13.22 -21.19 -13.79
CA PHE A 587 -12.15 -20.66 -12.95
C PHE A 587 -11.10 -19.86 -13.74
N LEU A 588 -10.98 -20.04 -15.06
CA LEU A 588 -10.14 -19.16 -15.89
C LEU A 588 -10.81 -17.78 -16.08
N SER A 589 -12.14 -17.73 -16.15
CA SER A 589 -12.88 -16.46 -16.16
C SER A 589 -12.76 -15.73 -14.82
N LEU A 590 -12.83 -16.44 -13.70
CA LEU A 590 -12.55 -15.88 -12.37
C LEU A 590 -11.10 -15.38 -12.26
N PHE A 591 -10.13 -16.15 -12.78
CA PHE A 591 -8.73 -15.72 -12.82
C PHE A 591 -8.58 -14.39 -13.57
N LEU A 592 -9.22 -14.23 -14.74
CA LEU A 592 -9.23 -12.95 -15.45
C LEU A 592 -9.84 -11.84 -14.58
N GLY A 593 -11.02 -12.07 -14.00
CA GLY A 593 -11.70 -11.10 -13.15
C GLY A 593 -10.88 -10.64 -11.94
N PHE A 594 -10.34 -11.59 -11.17
CA PHE A 594 -9.47 -11.28 -10.03
C PHE A 594 -8.16 -10.62 -10.45
N SER A 595 -7.61 -10.97 -11.62
CA SER A 595 -6.40 -10.31 -12.15
C SER A 595 -6.66 -8.84 -12.49
N LEU A 596 -7.78 -8.55 -13.16
CA LEU A 596 -8.11 -7.18 -13.56
C LEU A 596 -8.45 -6.31 -12.35
N THR A 597 -9.31 -6.80 -11.46
CA THR A 597 -9.71 -6.05 -10.26
C THR A 597 -8.53 -5.85 -9.31
N GLN A 598 -7.68 -6.85 -9.12
CA GLN A 598 -6.48 -6.72 -8.31
C GLN A 598 -5.47 -5.75 -8.92
N TYR A 599 -5.27 -5.82 -10.24
CA TYR A 599 -4.38 -4.90 -10.93
C TYR A 599 -4.89 -3.45 -10.82
N ILE A 600 -6.17 -3.21 -11.09
CA ILE A 600 -6.78 -1.88 -11.01
C ILE A 600 -6.64 -1.33 -9.59
N ASN A 601 -7.00 -2.14 -8.58
CA ASN A 601 -6.92 -1.73 -7.19
C ASN A 601 -5.50 -1.29 -6.78
N VAL A 602 -4.50 -2.14 -7.06
CA VAL A 602 -3.10 -1.88 -6.70
C VAL A 602 -2.51 -0.74 -7.55
N ALA A 603 -2.70 -0.73 -8.86
CA ALA A 603 -2.13 0.29 -9.74
C ALA A 603 -2.73 1.68 -9.50
N TYR A 604 -4.05 1.74 -9.26
CA TYR A 604 -4.75 2.99 -8.97
C TYR A 604 -4.29 3.57 -7.64
N THR A 605 -4.25 2.73 -6.61
CA THR A 605 -3.76 3.11 -5.27
C THR A 605 -2.32 3.58 -5.32
N LEU A 606 -1.42 2.83 -5.98
CA LEU A 606 -0.01 3.22 -6.13
C LEU A 606 0.14 4.61 -6.76
N THR A 607 -0.65 4.90 -7.78
CA THR A 607 -0.57 6.18 -8.49
C THR A 607 -1.05 7.34 -7.63
N HIS A 608 -2.08 7.14 -6.81
CA HIS A 608 -2.56 8.15 -5.86
C HIS A 608 -1.56 8.36 -4.72
N LEU A 609 -1.05 7.27 -4.13
CA LEU A 609 -0.08 7.34 -3.05
C LEU A 609 1.22 8.04 -3.48
N ASN A 610 1.68 7.81 -4.71
CA ASN A 610 2.83 8.53 -5.28
C ASN A 610 2.53 10.00 -5.60
N ALA A 611 1.25 10.38 -5.70
CA ALA A 611 0.81 11.77 -5.76
C ALA A 611 0.55 12.38 -4.37
N GLY A 612 0.86 11.65 -3.29
CA GLY A 612 0.72 12.11 -1.91
C GLY A 612 -0.71 12.04 -1.34
N VAL A 613 -1.63 11.35 -2.02
CA VAL A 613 -3.04 11.27 -1.62
C VAL A 613 -3.56 9.84 -1.60
N ASN A 614 -4.59 9.56 -0.80
CA ASN A 614 -5.32 8.29 -0.90
C ASN A 614 -6.35 8.35 -2.02
N PRO A 615 -6.68 7.22 -2.68
CA PRO A 615 -7.83 7.15 -3.56
C PRO A 615 -9.12 7.54 -2.84
N GLY A 616 -9.95 8.36 -3.50
CA GLY A 616 -11.29 8.69 -3.04
C GLY A 616 -12.32 7.60 -3.37
N ALA A 617 -13.61 7.96 -3.37
CA ALA A 617 -14.72 7.07 -3.74
C ALA A 617 -15.24 7.33 -5.17
N ASP A 618 -14.33 7.44 -6.14
CA ASP A 618 -14.69 7.73 -7.54
C ASP A 618 -15.25 6.50 -8.28
N GLY A 619 -15.67 6.71 -9.54
CA GLY A 619 -16.28 5.67 -10.37
C GLY A 619 -15.39 4.43 -10.58
N ILE A 620 -14.05 4.56 -10.60
CA ILE A 620 -13.15 3.41 -10.76
C ILE A 620 -13.18 2.57 -9.49
N VAL A 621 -13.11 3.22 -8.33
CA VAL A 621 -13.18 2.55 -7.02
C VAL A 621 -14.53 1.84 -6.86
N LEU A 622 -15.63 2.52 -7.16
CA LEU A 622 -16.98 1.95 -7.05
C LEU A 622 -17.20 0.78 -8.02
N VAL A 623 -16.86 0.93 -9.30
CA VAL A 623 -17.04 -0.13 -10.30
C VAL A 623 -16.18 -1.34 -9.97
N THR A 624 -14.93 -1.13 -9.53
CA THR A 624 -14.04 -2.24 -9.16
C THR A 624 -14.54 -2.96 -7.90
N SER A 625 -15.08 -2.23 -6.92
CA SER A 625 -15.68 -2.79 -5.71
C SER A 625 -16.94 -3.62 -6.02
N ILE A 626 -17.82 -3.13 -6.89
CA ILE A 626 -18.99 -3.88 -7.39
C ILE A 626 -18.54 -5.12 -8.16
N ALA A 627 -17.50 -5.00 -9.00
CA ALA A 627 -16.93 -6.14 -9.72
C ALA A 627 -16.39 -7.20 -8.75
N ASN A 628 -15.71 -6.81 -7.67
CA ASN A 628 -15.23 -7.72 -6.63
C ASN A 628 -16.37 -8.46 -5.91
N LEU A 629 -17.46 -7.76 -5.57
CA LEU A 629 -18.68 -8.39 -5.02
C LEU A 629 -19.30 -9.38 -6.01
N THR A 630 -19.38 -9.00 -7.29
CA THR A 630 -19.92 -9.85 -8.35
C THR A 630 -19.06 -11.11 -8.55
N LEU A 631 -17.74 -10.96 -8.55
CA LEU A 631 -16.80 -12.07 -8.66
C LEU A 631 -16.85 -13.00 -7.44
N LEU A 632 -17.04 -12.46 -6.23
CA LEU A 632 -17.29 -13.27 -5.04
C LEU A 632 -18.54 -14.13 -5.20
N LEU A 633 -19.68 -13.54 -5.60
CA LEU A 633 -20.93 -14.28 -5.81
C LEU A 633 -20.78 -15.34 -6.90
N TYR A 634 -20.11 -14.99 -8.01
CA TYR A 634 -19.84 -15.92 -9.10
C TYR A 634 -18.90 -17.06 -8.68
N MET A 635 -17.89 -16.77 -7.85
CA MET A 635 -16.99 -17.77 -7.28
C MET A 635 -17.75 -18.77 -6.40
N LEU A 636 -18.65 -18.30 -5.54
CA LEU A 636 -19.48 -19.19 -4.70
C LEU A 636 -20.43 -20.04 -5.55
N TYR A 637 -21.02 -19.46 -6.60
CA TYR A 637 -21.86 -20.18 -7.55
C TYR A 637 -21.09 -21.29 -8.28
N ILE A 638 -19.93 -20.98 -8.87
CA ILE A 638 -19.09 -21.99 -9.54
C ILE A 638 -18.62 -23.05 -8.55
N GLY A 639 -18.18 -22.64 -7.37
CA GLY A 639 -17.76 -23.56 -6.32
C GLY A 639 -18.86 -24.55 -5.95
N TYR A 640 -20.09 -24.06 -5.78
CA TYR A 640 -21.25 -24.91 -5.50
C TYR A 640 -21.53 -25.88 -6.65
N ASP A 641 -21.54 -25.39 -7.89
CA ASP A 641 -21.81 -26.22 -9.06
C ASP A 641 -20.74 -27.31 -9.25
N VAL A 642 -19.46 -26.97 -9.11
CA VAL A 642 -18.34 -27.91 -9.27
C VAL A 642 -18.26 -28.90 -8.12
N TYR A 643 -18.19 -28.43 -6.87
CA TYR A 643 -17.86 -29.27 -5.72
C TYR A 643 -19.08 -29.89 -5.04
N VAL A 644 -20.29 -29.39 -5.29
CA VAL A 644 -21.52 -29.93 -4.70
C VAL A 644 -22.37 -30.63 -5.75
N ARG A 645 -22.66 -29.98 -6.88
CA ARG A 645 -23.46 -30.59 -7.96
C ARG A 645 -22.65 -31.50 -8.88
N GLY A 646 -21.33 -31.32 -8.97
CA GLY A 646 -20.48 -32.07 -9.90
C GLY A 646 -20.55 -31.57 -11.35
N GLY A 647 -21.06 -30.35 -11.58
CA GLY A 647 -21.25 -29.72 -12.88
C GLY A 647 -19.94 -29.20 -13.49
N VAL A 648 -18.93 -30.05 -13.66
CA VAL A 648 -17.62 -29.64 -14.20
C VAL A 648 -17.72 -29.33 -15.70
N GLN A 649 -17.30 -28.13 -16.09
CA GLN A 649 -17.23 -27.69 -17.49
C GLN A 649 -15.77 -27.65 -17.98
N PRO A 650 -15.27 -28.68 -18.68
CA PRO A 650 -13.91 -28.69 -19.18
C PRO A 650 -13.70 -27.63 -20.28
N LEU A 651 -12.43 -27.28 -20.54
CA LEU A 651 -12.08 -26.51 -21.74
C LEU A 651 -12.64 -27.20 -23.00
N PRO A 652 -13.26 -26.44 -23.93
CA PRO A 652 -13.75 -27.00 -25.18
C PRO A 652 -12.63 -27.68 -25.97
N ALA A 653 -12.93 -28.83 -26.57
CA ALA A 653 -11.98 -29.49 -27.45
C ALA A 653 -11.62 -28.62 -28.66
N PRO A 654 -10.42 -28.83 -29.25
CA PRO A 654 -10.09 -28.34 -30.58
C PRO A 654 -11.18 -28.77 -31.58
N PRO A 655 -11.63 -27.89 -32.49
CA PRO A 655 -12.61 -28.27 -33.49
C PRO A 655 -12.04 -29.35 -34.42
N THR A 656 -12.84 -30.36 -34.74
CA THR A 656 -12.45 -31.45 -35.65
C THR A 656 -12.28 -30.94 -37.08
N LEU A 657 -11.63 -31.72 -37.95
CA LEU A 657 -11.51 -31.36 -39.37
C LEU A 657 -12.89 -31.21 -40.04
N GLU A 658 -13.85 -32.04 -39.66
CA GLU A 658 -15.24 -31.98 -40.13
C GLU A 658 -15.95 -30.71 -39.64
N GLU A 659 -15.79 -30.35 -38.37
CA GLU A 659 -16.36 -29.11 -37.82
C GLU A 659 -15.77 -27.87 -38.49
N LYS A 660 -14.45 -27.86 -38.75
CA LYS A 660 -13.81 -26.78 -39.52
C LYS A 660 -14.33 -26.71 -40.94
N TYR A 661 -14.48 -27.85 -41.61
CA TYR A 661 -15.01 -27.90 -42.97
C TYR A 661 -16.46 -27.39 -43.04
N GLU A 662 -17.31 -27.74 -42.08
CA GLU A 662 -18.68 -27.22 -41.96
C GLU A 662 -18.72 -25.71 -41.67
N GLU A 663 -17.80 -25.21 -40.83
CA GLU A 663 -17.68 -23.77 -40.54
C GLU A 663 -17.21 -23.00 -41.78
N ASP A 664 -16.21 -23.51 -42.50
CA ASP A 664 -15.75 -22.97 -43.79
C ASP A 664 -16.87 -22.98 -44.84
N LEU A 665 -17.65 -24.07 -44.92
CA LEU A 665 -18.83 -24.14 -45.80
C LEU A 665 -19.90 -23.12 -45.44
N LYS A 666 -20.14 -22.85 -44.15
CA LYS A 666 -21.07 -21.80 -43.71
C LYS A 666 -20.58 -20.41 -44.12
N ILE A 667 -19.29 -20.12 -43.94
CA ILE A 667 -18.69 -18.84 -44.37
C ILE A 667 -18.80 -18.70 -45.89
N VAL A 668 -18.45 -19.73 -46.66
CA VAL A 668 -18.57 -19.73 -48.12
C VAL A 668 -20.03 -19.54 -48.57
N LYS A 669 -21.00 -20.16 -47.88
CA LYS A 669 -22.44 -19.97 -48.15
C LYS A 669 -22.91 -18.54 -47.87
N GLN A 670 -22.34 -17.85 -46.87
CA GLN A 670 -22.63 -16.44 -46.58
C GLN A 670 -21.98 -15.48 -47.58
N ILE A 671 -20.87 -15.89 -48.20
CA ILE A 671 -20.14 -15.10 -49.21
C ILE A 671 -20.71 -15.32 -50.62
N LYS A 672 -21.49 -16.39 -50.86
CA LYS A 672 -22.17 -16.58 -52.15
C LYS A 672 -23.08 -15.37 -52.42
N PRO A 673 -22.93 -14.67 -53.56
CA PRO A 673 -23.88 -13.63 -53.94
C PRO A 673 -25.25 -14.29 -53.97
N GLN A 674 -26.26 -13.69 -53.33
CA GLN A 674 -27.64 -14.01 -53.66
C GLN A 674 -27.74 -13.87 -55.17
N GLN A 675 -27.92 -14.98 -55.89
CA GLN A 675 -28.22 -14.93 -57.32
C GLN A 675 -29.44 -14.02 -57.43
N ARG A 676 -29.22 -12.80 -57.95
CA ARG A 676 -30.31 -11.94 -58.39
C ARG A 676 -31.13 -12.79 -59.34
N GLY A 677 -32.33 -13.19 -58.91
CA GLY A 677 -33.35 -13.74 -59.78
C GLY A 677 -33.73 -12.66 -60.80
N GLY A 678 -32.93 -12.54 -61.86
CA GLY A 678 -33.33 -11.84 -63.07
C GLY A 678 -34.43 -12.67 -63.70
N ARG A 679 -35.67 -12.23 -63.53
CA ARG A 679 -36.79 -12.62 -64.38
C ARG A 679 -36.34 -12.46 -65.84
N LEU A 680 -36.24 -13.56 -66.55
CA LEU A 680 -36.44 -13.57 -67.99
C LEU A 680 -37.89 -13.12 -68.20
N ASN A 681 -38.08 -11.91 -68.71
CA ASN A 681 -39.34 -11.51 -69.31
C ASN A 681 -39.42 -12.20 -70.66
N ASP A 682 -40.20 -13.27 -70.73
CA ASP A 682 -40.89 -13.66 -71.95
C ASP A 682 -42.05 -12.68 -72.14
N GLU A 683 -42.03 -11.85 -73.19
CA GLU A 683 -43.23 -11.39 -73.91
C GLU A 683 -42.82 -10.62 -75.20
N VAL A 684 -43.19 -11.24 -76.34
CA VAL A 684 -43.58 -10.72 -77.67
C VAL A 684 -42.66 -9.75 -78.42
#